data_AF-B4JNH1-F1
#
_entry.id   AF-B4JNH1-F1
#
_cell.length_a   1.000
_cell.length_b   1.000
_cell.length_c   1.000
_cell.angle_alpha   90.00
_cell.angle_beta   90.00
_cell.angle_gamma   90.00
#
_symmetry.space_group_name_H-M   'P 1'
#
loop_
_entity.id
_entity.type
_entity.pdbx_description
1 polymer ?
#
loop_
_entity_poly.entity_id
_entity_poly.type
_entity_poly.pdbx_seq_one_letter_code
_entity_poly.pdbx_strand_id
1 'polypeptide(L)'
;MEEPSDDENFEPTPKKIKRDWLNSYCYSNKAMGMMKKMGYEDDKGLGKSNQGRLEPVIAVQQDGRRGFGLKLDTVHWSAGKWDPNCEDLEIPEPVIWLKIEGKNCGAYTLDELMAHMVTGPRKLSLDDETLFCDPEILDHILKAKTVFDDLNDTEKRRARSRCNPFETIRSSIFLNRAAVKMANIDSICEYMFTEPRDPQGNTLLGHNELLYFADICAGPGGFSEYVLYRKSWEAKGFGFTLRGANDFKLERFFAASPESFDAFYGDKDDGNIFDPSNQDSLNNYIRKHTPHGVHFAMADGGFSVEGQENIQEILSKQLYLCQFVTALKILRVNGSFVCKLFDLFTPFSVGLVYLMYKCFNQIAIIKPNSSRPANSERYIVCKNKMPETDAITNYFSTINHILLEQSEKQPEEQLDVIELYNRKEMLEDEHFMRYIIDSNNAIGNKQIVGLRKIAAFAQNLELKEPRHSEVRQECLKCWALPDKLRQAPEVKTTDRLLEELLRDWSKDRAWLNVPALELNGRTPLQNSILNVSDWHFMPIGRGEININGCTLFLCKSRGNLLRYTEHRKWELVESSFNVQPRSIFFGEIVFEYSGEGRTSQCVSALHIMDAICLGGIDIRRRPFLERVALCMKYARSLNKPFKKERTCGAIRCKPIFRLQDMSRFFNAMRPYVLKDNSQRFGYTLDDQRFLVPGGIIIFCELTMNFVTAYSKSHQQIYYFNTITRESQFKEQIEPRRFNEVFASFRHSYTRRHLWKWTSTLQVEEHATEENPKILYRSNFEKFIQRKLMSNPN
;
A
#
# COMPACT_ATOMS: atom_id res chain seq x y z
N MET A 1 -22.25 8.58 -20.42
CA MET A 1 -22.93 7.72 -19.43
C MET A 1 -22.40 6.33 -19.69
N GLU A 2 -21.26 6.01 -19.09
CA GLU A 2 -20.62 4.70 -19.24
C GLU A 2 -21.20 3.79 -18.17
N GLU A 3 -21.82 2.68 -18.60
CA GLU A 3 -22.18 1.60 -17.69
C GLU A 3 -20.88 0.98 -17.14
N PRO A 4 -20.86 0.57 -15.87
CA PRO A 4 -19.69 -0.09 -15.31
C PRO A 4 -19.40 -1.35 -16.13
N SER A 5 -18.12 -1.55 -16.44
CA SER A 5 -17.62 -2.82 -16.97
C SER A 5 -18.21 -3.99 -16.23
N ASP A 6 -18.42 -5.10 -16.91
CA ASP A 6 -18.84 -6.38 -16.32
C ASP A 6 -17.81 -6.80 -15.27
N ASP A 7 -18.03 -6.32 -14.04
CA ASP A 7 -16.98 -6.12 -13.05
C ASP A 7 -16.54 -7.50 -12.57
N GLU A 8 -15.24 -7.78 -12.73
CA GLU A 8 -14.59 -8.98 -12.20
C GLU A 8 -14.70 -9.10 -10.66
N ASN A 9 -15.36 -8.13 -10.02
CA ASN A 9 -15.49 -7.88 -8.58
C ASN A 9 -16.93 -7.58 -8.09
N PHE A 10 -18.00 -7.79 -8.87
CA PHE A 10 -19.37 -7.48 -8.42
C PHE A 10 -19.97 -8.58 -7.52
N GLU A 11 -20.22 -8.28 -6.24
CA GLU A 11 -21.33 -8.92 -5.50
C GLU A 11 -22.60 -8.06 -5.68
N PRO A 12 -23.75 -8.64 -6.04
CA PRO A 12 -24.92 -7.86 -6.39
C PRO A 12 -25.54 -7.17 -5.16
N THR A 13 -25.56 -5.85 -5.17
CA THR A 13 -26.51 -5.07 -4.36
C THR A 13 -27.92 -5.15 -4.97
N PRO A 14 -28.99 -5.27 -4.17
CA PRO A 14 -30.36 -5.28 -4.67
C PRO A 14 -30.66 -3.97 -5.43
N LYS A 15 -31.00 -4.08 -6.71
CA LYS A 15 -31.29 -2.93 -7.59
C LYS A 15 -32.49 -2.15 -7.05
N LYS A 16 -32.32 -0.85 -6.75
CA LYS A 16 -33.45 0.10 -6.67
C LYS A 16 -33.93 0.38 -8.10
N ILE A 17 -35.17 0.03 -8.39
CA ILE A 17 -35.80 0.22 -9.71
C ILE A 17 -36.04 1.72 -9.95
N LYS A 18 -35.73 2.21 -11.15
CA LYS A 18 -36.04 3.57 -11.63
C LYS A 18 -37.56 3.76 -11.73
N ARG A 19 -38.06 4.90 -11.24
CA ARG A 19 -39.50 5.26 -11.12
C ARG A 19 -40.25 5.40 -12.46
N ASP A 20 -39.59 5.26 -13.60
CA ASP A 20 -40.19 5.52 -14.92
C ASP A 20 -41.16 4.42 -15.39
N TRP A 21 -41.22 3.28 -14.69
CA TRP A 21 -42.11 2.16 -15.01
C TRP A 21 -43.57 2.32 -14.55
N LEU A 22 -43.89 3.34 -13.75
CA LEU A 22 -45.23 3.51 -13.15
C LEU A 22 -46.28 4.12 -14.08
N ASN A 23 -45.89 4.71 -15.22
CA ASN A 23 -46.83 5.41 -16.11
C ASN A 23 -47.44 4.55 -17.23
N SER A 24 -47.10 3.26 -17.34
CA SER A 24 -47.49 2.44 -18.51
C SER A 24 -48.63 1.44 -18.28
N TYR A 25 -49.21 1.33 -17.09
CA TYR A 25 -50.36 0.45 -16.84
C TYR A 25 -51.55 1.22 -16.25
N CYS A 26 -52.46 1.64 -17.11
CA CYS A 26 -53.77 2.13 -16.69
C CYS A 26 -54.61 0.96 -16.17
N TYR A 27 -54.78 0.85 -14.84
CA TYR A 27 -55.75 -0.06 -14.24
C TYR A 27 -57.17 0.26 -14.74
N SER A 28 -58.01 -0.75 -14.95
CA SER A 28 -59.41 -0.51 -15.32
C SER A 28 -60.16 0.21 -14.19
N ASN A 29 -61.07 1.13 -14.53
CA ASN A 29 -61.87 1.89 -13.56
C ASN A 29 -62.64 0.99 -12.57
N LYS A 30 -62.97 -0.25 -12.98
CA LYS A 30 -63.65 -1.23 -12.15
C LYS A 30 -62.73 -1.83 -11.06
N ALA A 31 -61.46 -2.05 -11.39
CA ALA A 31 -60.44 -2.51 -10.43
C ALA A 31 -60.11 -1.44 -9.39
N MET A 32 -59.94 -0.18 -9.83
CA MET A 32 -59.74 0.96 -8.92
C MET A 32 -60.92 1.17 -7.96
N GLY A 33 -62.15 0.97 -8.44
CA GLY A 33 -63.35 1.05 -7.59
C GLY A 33 -63.41 -0.04 -6.52
N MET A 34 -62.93 -1.25 -6.81
CA MET A 34 -62.84 -2.34 -5.83
C MET A 34 -61.73 -2.10 -4.80
N MET A 35 -60.57 -1.61 -5.23
CA MET A 35 -59.45 -1.29 -4.33
C MET A 35 -59.81 -0.19 -3.34
N LYS A 36 -60.48 0.90 -3.78
CA LYS A 36 -60.97 1.96 -2.87
C LYS A 36 -61.94 1.43 -1.80
N LYS A 37 -62.85 0.50 -2.16
CA LYS A 37 -63.77 -0.12 -1.20
C LYS A 37 -63.07 -1.00 -0.15
N MET A 38 -61.84 -1.45 -0.44
CA MET A 38 -61.00 -2.23 0.47
C MET A 38 -59.99 -1.37 1.25
N GLY A 39 -60.12 -0.03 1.19
CA GLY A 39 -59.30 0.90 1.97
C GLY A 39 -57.99 1.30 1.29
N TYR A 40 -57.90 1.22 -0.04
CA TYR A 40 -56.75 1.73 -0.80
C TYR A 40 -56.68 3.26 -0.79
N GLU A 41 -55.55 3.80 -0.35
CA GLU A 41 -55.13 5.20 -0.49
C GLU A 41 -53.84 5.25 -1.31
N ASP A 42 -53.68 6.26 -2.18
CA ASP A 42 -52.45 6.42 -2.96
C ASP A 42 -51.23 6.56 -2.03
N ASP A 43 -50.13 5.87 -2.37
CA ASP A 43 -48.89 5.77 -1.60
C ASP A 43 -48.97 5.05 -0.24
N LYS A 44 -50.03 4.25 0.02
CA LYS A 44 -50.13 3.38 1.22
C LYS A 44 -50.42 1.92 0.88
N GLY A 45 -49.95 1.02 1.74
CA GLY A 45 -50.18 -0.42 1.61
C GLY A 45 -51.64 -0.82 1.80
N LEU A 46 -52.18 -1.69 0.93
CA LEU A 46 -53.58 -2.14 1.04
C LEU A 46 -53.88 -2.86 2.38
N GLY A 47 -54.84 -2.35 3.17
CA GLY A 47 -55.29 -2.96 4.42
C GLY A 47 -55.68 -1.93 5.50
N LYS A 48 -56.47 -2.34 6.49
CA LYS A 48 -57.05 -1.44 7.53
C LYS A 48 -56.00 -0.66 8.36
N SER A 49 -54.73 -1.09 8.37
CA SER A 49 -53.61 -0.48 9.09
C SER A 49 -52.44 -0.11 8.16
N ASN A 50 -52.69 0.05 6.87
CA ASN A 50 -51.68 0.37 5.84
C ASN A 50 -50.55 -0.66 5.72
N GLN A 51 -50.80 -1.92 6.10
CA GLN A 51 -49.78 -2.98 6.18
C GLN A 51 -49.52 -3.71 4.86
N GLY A 52 -50.28 -3.41 3.81
CA GLY A 52 -50.10 -4.05 2.50
C GLY A 52 -48.78 -3.66 1.83
N ARG A 53 -48.32 -4.48 0.88
CA ARG A 53 -47.14 -4.15 0.09
C ARG A 53 -47.42 -2.96 -0.84
N LEU A 54 -46.49 -2.02 -0.89
CA LEU A 54 -46.47 -0.89 -1.85
C LEU A 54 -45.92 -1.30 -3.22
N GLU A 55 -45.05 -2.32 -3.23
CA GLU A 55 -44.46 -2.83 -4.45
C GLU A 55 -45.41 -3.84 -5.12
N PRO A 56 -45.62 -3.78 -6.45
CA PRO A 56 -46.34 -4.80 -7.18
C PRO A 56 -45.75 -6.17 -6.83
N VAL A 57 -46.60 -7.17 -6.62
CA VAL A 57 -46.12 -8.56 -6.58
C VAL A 57 -45.59 -8.85 -7.97
N ILE A 58 -44.27 -8.78 -8.12
CA ILE A 58 -43.56 -9.17 -9.33
C ILE A 58 -44.00 -10.61 -9.59
N ALA A 59 -44.70 -10.84 -10.69
CA ALA A 59 -44.93 -12.19 -11.15
C ALA A 59 -43.55 -12.83 -11.26
N VAL A 60 -43.29 -13.86 -10.46
CA VAL A 60 -42.10 -14.69 -10.63
C VAL A 60 -42.14 -15.15 -12.07
N GLN A 61 -41.31 -14.57 -12.94
CA GLN A 61 -40.95 -15.25 -14.17
C GLN A 61 -40.28 -16.53 -13.70
N GLN A 62 -41.02 -17.62 -13.80
CA GLN A 62 -40.46 -18.95 -13.63
C GLN A 62 -39.51 -19.17 -14.80
N ASP A 63 -38.29 -18.65 -14.68
CA ASP A 63 -37.14 -19.03 -15.50
C ASP A 63 -36.86 -20.50 -15.21
N GLY A 64 -37.59 -21.40 -15.88
CA GLY A 64 -37.51 -22.82 -15.54
C GLY A 64 -38.56 -23.74 -16.15
N ARG A 65 -39.55 -23.26 -16.91
CA ARG A 65 -40.35 -24.15 -17.76
C ARG A 65 -40.04 -23.92 -19.23
N ARG A 66 -38.98 -24.62 -19.65
CA ARG A 66 -38.72 -25.00 -21.04
C ARG A 66 -39.99 -25.70 -21.56
N GLY A 67 -40.66 -25.14 -22.55
CA GLY A 67 -41.85 -25.77 -23.13
C GLY A 67 -41.51 -27.17 -23.67
N PHE A 68 -42.36 -28.15 -23.39
CA PHE A 68 -42.30 -29.45 -24.06
C PHE A 68 -42.46 -29.21 -25.57
N GLY A 69 -41.36 -29.30 -26.32
CA GLY A 69 -41.39 -29.20 -27.79
C GLY A 69 -40.38 -28.24 -28.43
N LEU A 70 -39.62 -27.44 -27.67
CA LEU A 70 -38.50 -26.69 -28.27
C LEU A 70 -37.34 -27.67 -28.51
N LYS A 71 -37.30 -28.28 -29.70
CA LYS A 71 -36.06 -28.87 -30.20
C LYS A 71 -35.06 -27.73 -30.30
N LEU A 72 -33.96 -27.82 -29.53
CA LEU A 72 -32.73 -27.14 -29.93
C LEU A 72 -32.54 -27.45 -31.41
N ASP A 73 -32.22 -26.45 -32.22
CA ASP A 73 -31.43 -26.74 -33.40
C ASP A 73 -30.16 -27.39 -32.85
N THR A 74 -30.20 -28.72 -32.78
CA THR A 74 -29.06 -29.57 -32.55
C THR A 74 -28.22 -29.40 -33.79
N VAL A 75 -27.53 -28.28 -33.89
CA VAL A 75 -26.22 -28.26 -34.51
C VAL A 75 -25.47 -29.34 -33.73
N HIS A 76 -25.25 -30.46 -34.40
CA HIS A 76 -24.37 -31.51 -33.94
C HIS A 76 -22.98 -30.89 -33.82
N TRP A 77 -22.73 -30.26 -32.68
CA TRP A 77 -21.39 -29.82 -32.33
C TRP A 77 -20.59 -31.10 -32.14
N SER A 78 -19.70 -31.37 -33.08
CA SER A 78 -18.50 -32.18 -32.83
C SER A 78 -17.58 -31.41 -31.87
N ALA A 79 -18.11 -30.97 -30.72
CA ALA A 79 -17.32 -30.60 -29.57
C ALA A 79 -16.62 -31.88 -29.14
N GLY A 80 -15.36 -32.04 -29.58
CA GLY A 80 -14.51 -33.13 -29.15
C GLY A 80 -14.63 -33.27 -27.65
N LYS A 81 -14.84 -34.51 -27.18
CA LYS A 81 -14.87 -34.85 -25.75
C LYS A 81 -13.73 -34.11 -25.08
N TRP A 82 -14.04 -33.15 -24.20
CA TRP A 82 -13.02 -32.55 -23.35
C TRP A 82 -12.33 -33.69 -22.60
N ASP A 83 -11.02 -33.84 -22.82
CA ASP A 83 -10.20 -34.85 -22.17
C ASP A 83 -9.62 -34.24 -20.88
N PRO A 84 -9.98 -34.76 -19.69
CA PRO A 84 -9.42 -34.31 -18.42
C PRO A 84 -7.89 -34.40 -18.36
N ASN A 85 -7.27 -35.28 -19.16
CA ASN A 85 -5.81 -35.45 -19.19
C ASN A 85 -5.07 -34.31 -19.89
N CYS A 86 -5.78 -33.43 -20.61
CA CYS A 86 -5.18 -32.28 -21.28
C CYS A 86 -4.91 -31.08 -20.35
N GLU A 87 -5.37 -31.13 -19.10
CA GLU A 87 -5.17 -30.06 -18.11
C GLU A 87 -4.08 -30.44 -17.12
N ASP A 88 -2.88 -29.91 -17.33
CA ASP A 88 -1.76 -30.01 -16.38
C ASP A 88 -1.79 -28.84 -15.39
N LEU A 89 -1.76 -29.14 -14.09
CA LEU A 89 -1.82 -28.15 -13.01
C LEU A 89 -0.47 -28.10 -12.29
N GLU A 90 0.31 -27.06 -12.59
CA GLU A 90 1.60 -26.82 -11.95
C GLU A 90 1.42 -25.86 -10.76
N ILE A 91 1.71 -26.34 -9.54
CA ILE A 91 1.72 -25.54 -8.30
C ILE A 91 3.01 -25.84 -7.53
N PRO A 92 3.94 -24.89 -7.36
CA PRO A 92 3.96 -23.55 -7.94
C PRO A 92 4.15 -23.59 -9.46
N GLU A 93 3.68 -22.54 -10.13
CA GLU A 93 3.89 -22.32 -11.56
C GLU A 93 5.37 -22.07 -11.86
N PRO A 94 5.93 -22.65 -12.94
CA PRO A 94 7.29 -22.30 -13.36
C PRO A 94 7.35 -20.87 -13.89
N VAL A 95 8.40 -20.14 -13.51
CA VAL A 95 8.68 -18.80 -14.05
C VAL A 95 9.88 -18.88 -14.99
N ILE A 96 9.65 -18.66 -16.28
CA ILE A 96 10.69 -18.62 -17.30
C ILE A 96 11.16 -17.17 -17.43
N TRP A 97 12.37 -16.89 -16.94
CA TRP A 97 12.99 -15.57 -17.02
C TRP A 97 13.80 -15.42 -18.30
N LEU A 98 13.52 -14.36 -19.05
CA LEU A 98 14.35 -13.88 -20.14
C LEU A 98 15.37 -12.88 -19.59
N LYS A 99 16.67 -13.18 -19.71
CA LYS A 99 17.74 -12.26 -19.31
C LYS A 99 18.18 -11.42 -20.50
N ILE A 100 18.53 -10.15 -20.24
CA ILE A 100 18.99 -9.27 -21.30
C ILE A 100 20.28 -9.75 -21.96
N GLU A 101 20.25 -9.79 -23.29
CA GLU A 101 21.40 -9.99 -24.17
C GLU A 101 21.57 -8.80 -25.13
N GLY A 102 22.82 -8.55 -25.53
CA GLY A 102 23.17 -7.50 -26.49
C GLY A 102 23.10 -6.08 -25.92
N LYS A 103 22.65 -5.13 -26.75
CA LYS A 103 22.53 -3.70 -26.39
C LYS A 103 21.49 -3.51 -25.28
N ASN A 104 21.82 -2.71 -24.28
CA ASN A 104 20.88 -2.30 -23.22
C ASN A 104 20.29 -0.91 -23.50
N CYS A 105 19.39 -0.44 -22.62
CA CYS A 105 18.72 0.85 -22.74
C CYS A 105 19.66 2.05 -22.94
N GLY A 106 20.87 2.04 -22.36
CA GLY A 106 21.84 3.14 -22.49
C GLY A 106 22.47 3.26 -23.89
N ALA A 107 22.32 2.25 -24.74
CA ALA A 107 22.85 2.27 -26.10
C ALA A 107 21.93 2.97 -27.11
N TYR A 108 20.70 3.34 -26.72
CA TYR A 108 19.71 3.93 -27.61
C TYR A 108 19.65 5.44 -27.46
N THR A 109 19.54 6.14 -28.58
CA THR A 109 19.16 7.56 -28.63
C THR A 109 17.68 7.73 -28.99
N LEU A 110 17.09 8.88 -28.64
CA LEU A 110 15.70 9.17 -29.00
C LEU A 110 15.51 9.20 -30.53
N ASP A 111 16.46 9.78 -31.26
CA ASP A 111 16.38 9.91 -32.72
C ASP A 111 16.40 8.54 -33.42
N GLU A 112 17.24 7.62 -32.96
CA GLU A 112 17.25 6.23 -33.43
C GLU A 112 15.91 5.54 -33.15
N LEU A 113 15.38 5.67 -31.94
CA LEU A 113 14.09 5.07 -31.57
C LEU A 113 12.92 5.63 -32.39
N MET A 114 12.92 6.95 -32.64
CA MET A 114 11.93 7.59 -33.49
C MET A 114 11.99 7.06 -34.94
N ALA A 115 13.17 6.76 -35.47
CA ALA A 115 13.34 6.18 -36.80
C ALA A 115 12.80 4.74 -36.93
N HIS A 116 12.63 4.02 -35.81
CA HIS A 116 12.03 2.68 -35.82
C HIS A 116 10.49 2.68 -35.85
N MET A 117 9.85 3.81 -35.53
CA MET A 117 8.39 3.89 -35.41
C MET A 117 7.72 3.78 -36.79
N VAL A 118 6.66 2.97 -36.88
CA VAL A 118 5.85 2.85 -38.09
C VAL A 118 4.41 3.29 -37.78
N THR A 119 3.90 4.25 -38.56
CA THR A 119 2.51 4.71 -38.49
C THR A 119 1.70 4.21 -39.68
N GLY A 120 0.43 3.90 -39.46
CA GLY A 120 -0.47 3.41 -40.51
C GLY A 120 -1.95 3.59 -40.14
N PRO A 121 -2.88 3.08 -40.96
CA PRO A 121 -4.30 3.10 -40.62
C PRO A 121 -4.56 2.22 -39.40
N ARG A 122 -5.52 2.62 -38.57
CA ARG A 122 -5.91 1.86 -37.37
C ARG A 122 -6.43 0.48 -37.75
N LYS A 123 -5.80 -0.55 -37.19
CA LYS A 123 -6.21 -1.95 -37.36
C LYS A 123 -7.24 -2.33 -36.28
N LEU A 124 -8.29 -3.07 -36.66
CA LEU A 124 -9.37 -3.52 -35.77
C LEU A 124 -9.64 -5.03 -35.91
N SER A 125 -8.64 -5.80 -36.32
CA SER A 125 -8.67 -7.27 -36.35
C SER A 125 -7.33 -7.82 -35.87
N LEU A 126 -7.35 -9.02 -35.30
CA LEU A 126 -6.16 -9.79 -34.96
C LEU A 126 -5.92 -10.97 -35.91
N ASP A 127 -6.79 -11.23 -36.90
CA ASP A 127 -6.82 -12.50 -37.65
C ASP A 127 -5.50 -12.84 -38.37
N ASP A 128 -4.72 -11.83 -38.75
CA ASP A 128 -3.44 -11.94 -39.44
C ASP A 128 -2.22 -11.68 -38.53
N GLU A 129 -2.40 -11.46 -37.23
CA GLU A 129 -1.32 -11.19 -36.25
C GLU A 129 -0.58 -12.47 -35.81
N THR A 130 0.01 -13.16 -36.79
CA THR A 130 0.66 -14.47 -36.63
C THR A 130 2.18 -14.39 -36.55
N LEU A 131 2.74 -13.18 -36.41
CA LEU A 131 4.20 -13.00 -36.40
C LEU A 131 4.86 -13.56 -35.13
N PHE A 132 4.15 -13.53 -34.01
CA PHE A 132 4.66 -13.94 -32.69
C PHE A 132 3.89 -15.10 -32.09
N CYS A 133 3.16 -15.86 -32.90
CA CYS A 133 2.48 -17.07 -32.49
C CYS A 133 2.27 -18.01 -33.68
N ASP A 134 2.02 -19.29 -33.39
CA ASP A 134 1.59 -20.22 -34.43
C ASP A 134 0.22 -19.79 -35.01
N PRO A 135 0.06 -19.64 -36.33
CA PRO A 135 -1.22 -19.34 -36.96
C PRO A 135 -2.36 -20.24 -36.51
N GLU A 136 -2.11 -21.54 -36.28
CA GLU A 136 -3.13 -22.47 -35.82
C GLU A 136 -3.60 -22.17 -34.40
N ILE A 137 -2.71 -21.70 -33.53
CA ILE A 137 -3.06 -21.35 -32.15
C ILE A 137 -3.97 -20.13 -32.14
N LEU A 138 -3.64 -19.09 -32.92
CA LEU A 138 -4.46 -17.88 -33.01
C LEU A 138 -5.86 -18.20 -33.55
N ASP A 139 -5.94 -18.94 -34.66
CA ASP A 139 -7.20 -19.37 -35.25
C ASP A 139 -8.05 -20.19 -34.25
N HIS A 140 -7.42 -21.13 -33.53
CA HIS A 140 -8.11 -21.92 -32.51
C HIS A 140 -8.59 -21.09 -31.31
N ILE A 141 -7.83 -20.08 -30.86
CA ILE A 141 -8.27 -19.18 -29.77
C ILE A 141 -9.50 -18.39 -30.23
N LEU A 142 -9.43 -17.76 -31.42
CA LEU A 142 -10.51 -16.94 -31.95
C LEU A 142 -11.78 -17.76 -32.17
N LYS A 143 -11.66 -18.95 -32.77
CA LYS A 143 -12.78 -19.90 -32.93
C LYS A 143 -13.32 -20.41 -31.59
N ALA A 144 -12.45 -20.66 -30.60
CA ALA A 144 -12.90 -21.11 -29.29
C ALA A 144 -13.64 -20.00 -28.51
N LYS A 145 -13.30 -18.73 -28.74
CA LYS A 145 -14.01 -17.58 -28.16
C LYS A 145 -15.41 -17.40 -28.75
N THR A 146 -15.59 -17.60 -30.06
CA THR A 146 -16.91 -17.44 -30.71
C THR A 146 -17.92 -18.51 -30.30
N VAL A 147 -17.49 -19.69 -29.83
CA VAL A 147 -18.38 -20.73 -29.26
C VAL A 147 -19.23 -20.19 -28.10
N PHE A 148 -18.80 -19.11 -27.46
CA PHE A 148 -19.52 -18.49 -26.36
C PHE A 148 -20.58 -17.49 -26.83
N ASP A 149 -20.58 -17.02 -28.07
CA ASP A 149 -21.49 -15.96 -28.52
C ASP A 149 -22.98 -16.36 -28.36
N ASP A 150 -23.27 -17.65 -28.53
CA ASP A 150 -24.63 -18.21 -28.42
C ASP A 150 -25.07 -18.56 -26.98
N LEU A 151 -24.16 -18.52 -25.99
CA LEU A 151 -24.47 -18.81 -24.59
C LEU A 151 -24.90 -17.54 -23.85
N ASN A 152 -25.87 -17.66 -22.94
CA ASN A 152 -26.20 -16.53 -22.07
C ASN A 152 -25.13 -16.35 -20.97
N ASP A 153 -24.98 -15.12 -20.47
CA ASP A 153 -23.89 -14.80 -19.52
C ASP A 153 -23.99 -15.54 -18.19
N THR A 154 -25.20 -15.92 -17.79
CA THR A 154 -25.40 -16.66 -16.54
C THR A 154 -24.89 -18.09 -16.66
N GLU A 155 -25.14 -18.74 -17.79
CA GLU A 155 -24.64 -20.07 -18.12
C GLU A 155 -23.11 -20.06 -18.24
N LYS A 156 -22.55 -19.08 -18.97
CA LYS A 156 -21.09 -18.87 -19.06
C LYS A 156 -20.46 -18.76 -17.68
N ARG A 157 -21.00 -17.88 -16.82
CA ARG A 157 -20.47 -17.65 -15.46
C ARG A 157 -20.56 -18.89 -14.58
N ARG A 158 -21.67 -19.64 -14.64
CA ARG A 158 -21.86 -20.89 -13.88
C ARG A 158 -20.93 -21.99 -14.36
N ALA A 159 -20.79 -22.18 -15.67
CA ALA A 159 -19.87 -23.16 -16.25
C ALA A 159 -18.42 -22.85 -15.85
N ARG A 160 -17.99 -21.60 -16.04
CA ARG A 160 -16.67 -21.09 -15.65
C ARG A 160 -16.36 -21.34 -14.18
N SER A 161 -17.31 -21.04 -13.30
CA SER A 161 -17.09 -21.19 -11.85
C SER A 161 -17.00 -22.65 -11.41
N ARG A 162 -17.66 -23.57 -12.12
CA ARG A 162 -17.64 -25.01 -11.82
C ARG A 162 -16.40 -25.72 -12.37
N CYS A 163 -15.83 -25.21 -13.46
CA CYS A 163 -14.76 -25.89 -14.17
C CYS A 163 -13.36 -25.39 -13.78
N ASN A 164 -13.23 -24.17 -13.24
CA ASN A 164 -11.92 -23.60 -12.89
C ASN A 164 -11.41 -24.19 -11.56
N PRO A 165 -10.29 -24.97 -11.55
CA PRO A 165 -9.75 -25.57 -10.33
C PRO A 165 -9.44 -24.58 -9.21
N PHE A 166 -9.14 -23.33 -9.56
CA PHE A 166 -8.75 -22.27 -8.64
C PHE A 166 -9.92 -21.40 -8.13
N GLU A 167 -11.16 -21.63 -8.60
CA GLU A 167 -12.27 -20.69 -8.35
C GLU A 167 -12.65 -20.60 -6.87
N THR A 168 -12.44 -21.66 -6.08
CA THR A 168 -12.78 -21.67 -4.64
C THR A 168 -11.87 -20.77 -3.81
N ILE A 169 -10.70 -20.36 -4.32
CA ILE A 169 -9.79 -19.43 -3.63
C ILE A 169 -10.44 -18.05 -3.50
N ARG A 170 -11.12 -17.59 -4.56
CA ARG A 170 -11.79 -16.28 -4.66
C ARG A 170 -10.84 -15.15 -4.24
N SER A 171 -11.30 -14.24 -3.38
CA SER A 171 -10.49 -13.15 -2.83
C SER A 171 -9.78 -13.52 -1.52
N SER A 172 -9.88 -14.77 -1.06
CA SER A 172 -9.35 -15.18 0.26
C SER A 172 -9.81 -14.22 1.37
N ILE A 173 -8.87 -13.58 2.07
CA ILE A 173 -9.11 -12.57 3.12
C ILE A 173 -9.23 -11.13 2.60
N PHE A 174 -9.03 -10.90 1.30
CA PHE A 174 -8.88 -9.58 0.70
C PHE A 174 -10.17 -9.03 0.07
N LEU A 175 -10.11 -7.76 -0.31
CA LEU A 175 -11.13 -6.99 -1.00
C LEU A 175 -11.64 -7.66 -2.27
N ASN A 176 -10.71 -8.13 -3.09
CA ASN A 176 -10.99 -8.69 -4.40
C ASN A 176 -9.94 -9.74 -4.80
N ARG A 177 -10.15 -10.35 -5.97
CA ARG A 177 -9.28 -11.42 -6.47
C ARG A 177 -7.91 -10.91 -6.92
N ALA A 178 -7.80 -9.62 -7.29
CA ALA A 178 -6.53 -9.01 -7.67
C ALA A 178 -5.49 -9.12 -6.55
N ALA A 179 -5.87 -8.90 -5.28
CA ALA A 179 -4.95 -9.10 -4.16
C ALA A 179 -4.34 -10.52 -4.11
N VAL A 180 -5.13 -11.53 -4.44
CA VAL A 180 -4.66 -12.94 -4.53
C VAL A 180 -3.73 -13.13 -5.73
N LYS A 181 -3.96 -12.45 -6.85
CA LYS A 181 -3.04 -12.46 -7.99
C LYS A 181 -1.68 -11.91 -7.60
N MET A 182 -1.64 -10.79 -6.86
CA MET A 182 -0.37 -10.25 -6.37
C MET A 182 0.31 -11.19 -5.37
N ALA A 183 -0.45 -11.85 -4.48
CA ALA A 183 0.10 -12.85 -3.57
C ALA A 183 0.73 -14.04 -4.32
N ASN A 184 0.06 -14.52 -5.37
CA ASN A 184 0.54 -15.59 -6.23
C ASN A 184 1.82 -15.17 -6.97
N ILE A 185 1.81 -14.00 -7.63
CA ILE A 185 2.95 -13.48 -8.40
C ILE A 185 4.15 -13.21 -7.49
N ASP A 186 3.94 -12.57 -6.34
CA ASP A 186 5.02 -12.30 -5.38
C ASP A 186 5.63 -13.61 -4.86
N SER A 187 4.80 -14.63 -4.60
CA SER A 187 5.28 -15.94 -4.17
C SER A 187 6.15 -16.66 -5.20
N ILE A 188 5.70 -16.76 -6.46
CA ILE A 188 6.45 -17.47 -7.52
C ILE A 188 7.69 -16.68 -8.00
N CYS A 189 7.71 -15.38 -7.74
CA CYS A 189 8.86 -14.51 -7.98
C CYS A 189 9.75 -14.32 -6.74
N GLU A 190 9.77 -15.30 -5.82
CA GLU A 190 10.65 -15.34 -4.65
C GLU A 190 10.53 -14.09 -3.73
N TYR A 191 9.31 -13.59 -3.58
CA TYR A 191 8.96 -12.40 -2.81
C TYR A 191 9.70 -11.12 -3.22
N MET A 192 10.14 -11.02 -4.49
CA MET A 192 10.93 -9.88 -4.97
C MET A 192 10.25 -8.50 -4.83
N PHE A 193 8.92 -8.45 -4.64
CA PHE A 193 8.22 -7.18 -4.41
C PHE A 193 8.20 -6.84 -2.91
N THR A 194 7.86 -7.79 -2.05
CA THR A 194 7.77 -7.54 -0.59
C THR A 194 9.10 -7.66 0.16
N GLU A 195 10.09 -8.28 -0.47
CA GLU A 195 11.48 -8.46 -0.02
C GLU A 195 12.47 -8.19 -1.17
N PRO A 196 12.55 -6.95 -1.67
CA PRO A 196 13.34 -6.64 -2.86
C PRO A 196 14.84 -6.84 -2.63
N ARG A 197 15.51 -7.38 -3.65
CA ARG A 197 16.95 -7.69 -3.65
C ARG A 197 17.63 -7.15 -4.90
N ASP A 198 18.90 -6.77 -4.75
CA ASP A 198 19.75 -6.39 -5.88
C ASP A 198 20.14 -7.64 -6.72
N PRO A 199 20.79 -7.45 -7.89
CA PRO A 199 21.27 -8.57 -8.70
C PRO A 199 22.26 -9.51 -8.00
N GLN A 200 22.89 -9.07 -6.90
CA GLN A 200 23.84 -9.85 -6.08
C GLN A 200 23.14 -10.61 -4.94
N GLY A 201 21.84 -10.42 -4.74
CA GLY A 201 21.04 -11.07 -3.72
C GLY A 201 20.97 -10.32 -2.38
N ASN A 202 21.59 -9.14 -2.26
CA ASN A 202 21.50 -8.32 -1.06
C ASN A 202 20.16 -7.59 -1.01
N THR A 203 19.64 -7.33 0.19
CA THR A 203 18.39 -6.58 0.33
C THR A 203 18.54 -5.14 -0.18
N LEU A 204 17.54 -4.65 -0.92
CA LEU A 204 17.46 -3.23 -1.30
C LEU A 204 16.98 -2.34 -0.15
N LEU A 205 16.55 -2.92 0.97
CA LEU A 205 16.06 -2.17 2.13
C LEU A 205 17.20 -1.93 3.12
N GLY A 206 17.60 -0.66 3.26
CA GLY A 206 18.54 -0.25 4.30
C GLY A 206 17.97 -0.40 5.72
N HIS A 207 18.84 -0.25 6.72
CA HIS A 207 18.43 -0.27 8.13
C HIS A 207 17.40 0.85 8.41
N ASN A 208 16.23 0.49 8.95
CA ASN A 208 15.10 1.40 9.17
C ASN A 208 14.57 2.12 7.90
N GLU A 209 14.83 1.59 6.70
CA GLU A 209 14.22 2.08 5.46
C GLU A 209 12.78 1.57 5.32
N LEU A 210 11.91 2.37 4.68
CA LEU A 210 10.56 1.96 4.31
C LEU A 210 10.59 1.26 2.95
N LEU A 211 9.75 0.24 2.79
CA LEU A 211 9.45 -0.30 1.47
C LEU A 211 8.51 0.64 0.73
N TYR A 212 9.04 1.44 -0.19
CA TYR A 212 8.23 2.27 -1.08
C TYR A 212 7.70 1.50 -2.29
N PHE A 213 6.41 1.59 -2.58
CA PHE A 213 5.78 1.00 -3.77
C PHE A 213 4.75 1.95 -4.42
N ALA A 214 4.46 1.72 -5.70
CA ALA A 214 3.38 2.40 -6.42
C ALA A 214 2.36 1.39 -6.97
N ASP A 215 1.09 1.77 -6.98
CA ASP A 215 -0.02 0.98 -7.53
C ASP A 215 -0.81 1.86 -8.50
N ILE A 216 -0.59 1.67 -9.80
CA ILE A 216 -1.13 2.50 -10.88
C ILE A 216 -2.27 1.77 -11.60
N CYS A 217 -3.30 2.51 -12.03
CA CYS A 217 -4.54 1.97 -12.60
C CYS A 217 -5.21 0.92 -11.69
N ALA A 218 -5.18 1.18 -10.37
CA ALA A 218 -5.32 0.14 -9.37
C ALA A 218 -6.63 0.14 -8.56
N GLY A 219 -7.63 0.95 -8.93
CA GLY A 219 -8.93 0.91 -8.27
C GLY A 219 -9.54 -0.50 -8.33
N PRO A 220 -10.05 -1.07 -7.22
CA PRO A 220 -10.29 -0.45 -5.90
C PRO A 220 -9.15 -0.60 -4.86
N GLY A 221 -7.99 -1.17 -5.22
CA GLY A 221 -6.78 -1.24 -4.39
C GLY A 221 -6.35 -2.64 -3.92
N GLY A 222 -6.72 -3.69 -4.64
CA GLY A 222 -6.44 -5.08 -4.23
C GLY A 222 -4.94 -5.39 -4.06
N PHE A 223 -4.11 -4.99 -5.03
CA PHE A 223 -2.66 -5.19 -4.97
C PHE A 223 -2.04 -4.46 -3.77
N SER A 224 -2.42 -3.20 -3.55
CA SER A 224 -2.03 -2.43 -2.37
C SER A 224 -2.44 -3.09 -1.04
N GLU A 225 -3.65 -3.65 -0.93
CA GLU A 225 -4.08 -4.34 0.29
C GLU A 225 -3.18 -5.55 0.60
N TYR A 226 -2.77 -6.32 -0.42
CA TYR A 226 -1.82 -7.42 -0.25
C TYR A 226 -0.47 -6.95 0.28
N VAL A 227 0.12 -5.92 -0.32
CA VAL A 227 1.45 -5.41 0.09
C VAL A 227 1.39 -4.89 1.53
N LEU A 228 0.34 -4.14 1.90
CA LEU A 228 0.15 -3.63 3.25
C LEU A 228 -0.22 -4.73 4.24
N TYR A 229 -0.85 -5.83 3.81
CA TYR A 229 -1.07 -7.00 4.65
C TYR A 229 0.28 -7.66 5.01
N ARG A 230 1.18 -7.78 4.02
CA ARG A 230 2.50 -8.41 4.22
C ARG A 230 3.46 -7.51 5.02
N LYS A 231 3.43 -6.19 4.81
CA LYS A 231 4.45 -5.25 5.34
C LYS A 231 3.94 -4.23 6.35
N SER A 232 2.62 -4.11 6.52
CA SER A 232 1.99 -3.11 7.40
C SER A 232 2.55 -1.70 7.12
N TRP A 233 2.71 -0.88 8.16
CA TRP A 233 3.32 0.45 8.11
C TRP A 233 4.79 0.46 7.70
N GLU A 234 5.47 -0.68 7.60
CA GLU A 234 6.85 -0.72 7.11
C GLU A 234 6.93 -0.50 5.60
N ALA A 235 5.78 -0.50 4.91
CA ALA A 235 5.64 -0.07 3.53
C ALA A 235 4.88 1.27 3.42
N LYS A 236 5.31 2.10 2.48
CA LYS A 236 4.65 3.34 2.04
C LYS A 236 4.20 3.15 0.60
N GLY A 237 2.89 3.22 0.36
CA GLY A 237 2.31 3.06 -0.96
C GLY A 237 1.82 4.37 -1.56
N PHE A 238 1.94 4.49 -2.88
CA PHE A 238 1.39 5.58 -3.68
C PHE A 238 0.41 5.02 -4.71
N GLY A 239 -0.85 5.43 -4.62
CA GLY A 239 -1.90 4.99 -5.53
C GLY A 239 -2.19 6.02 -6.60
N PHE A 240 -2.41 5.59 -7.83
CA PHE A 240 -2.85 6.44 -8.92
C PHE A 240 -3.90 5.72 -9.77
N THR A 241 -5.15 6.21 -9.80
CA THR A 241 -6.25 5.57 -10.54
C THR A 241 -7.30 6.61 -10.90
N LEU A 242 -8.14 6.33 -11.90
CA LEU A 242 -9.26 7.18 -12.28
C LEU A 242 -10.21 7.42 -11.10
N ARG A 243 -10.71 8.65 -10.96
CA ARG A 243 -11.75 8.99 -9.98
C ARG A 243 -13.10 8.32 -10.29
N GLY A 244 -13.99 8.32 -9.29
CA GLY A 244 -15.38 7.91 -9.44
C GLY A 244 -15.61 6.42 -9.17
N ALA A 245 -16.19 5.71 -10.14
CA ALA A 245 -16.51 4.28 -9.98
C ALA A 245 -15.25 3.43 -9.76
N ASN A 246 -14.17 3.78 -10.46
CA ASN A 246 -12.88 3.08 -10.48
C ASN A 246 -11.89 3.61 -9.42
N ASP A 247 -12.40 4.30 -8.39
CA ASP A 247 -11.57 4.87 -7.33
C ASP A 247 -11.22 3.84 -6.25
N PHE A 248 -10.14 4.09 -5.49
CA PHE A 248 -9.73 3.30 -4.34
C PHE A 248 -10.85 3.19 -3.29
N LYS A 249 -11.01 2.01 -2.71
CA LYS A 249 -11.96 1.74 -1.61
C LYS A 249 -11.21 1.40 -0.33
N LEU A 250 -10.42 2.37 0.16
CA LEU A 250 -9.52 2.19 1.31
C LEU A 250 -10.27 1.79 2.59
N GLU A 251 -11.51 2.25 2.75
CA GLU A 251 -12.39 1.88 3.86
C GLU A 251 -12.77 0.39 3.87
N ARG A 252 -12.55 -0.31 2.75
CA ARG A 252 -12.81 -1.74 2.57
C ARG A 252 -11.56 -2.61 2.72
N PHE A 253 -10.40 -2.02 3.03
CA PHE A 253 -9.19 -2.77 3.35
C PHE A 253 -9.38 -3.41 4.73
N PHE A 254 -9.64 -4.72 4.75
CA PHE A 254 -9.94 -5.48 5.96
C PHE A 254 -8.77 -6.35 6.38
N ALA A 255 -7.97 -6.81 5.41
CA ALA A 255 -6.75 -7.57 5.69
C ALA A 255 -5.60 -6.66 6.15
N ALA A 256 -5.62 -5.39 5.75
CA ALA A 256 -4.56 -4.43 6.04
C ALA A 256 -5.14 -3.06 6.43
N SER A 257 -4.29 -2.21 7.01
CA SER A 257 -4.68 -0.83 7.32
C SER A 257 -4.09 0.13 6.27
N PRO A 258 -4.87 1.06 5.71
CA PRO A 258 -4.45 1.90 4.57
C PRO A 258 -3.72 3.18 4.97
N GLU A 259 -3.40 3.42 6.24
CA GLU A 259 -2.91 4.72 6.71
C GLU A 259 -1.55 5.10 6.11
N SER A 260 -0.70 4.12 5.77
CA SER A 260 0.57 4.32 5.05
C SER A 260 0.42 4.33 3.51
N PHE A 261 -0.81 4.24 2.99
CA PHE A 261 -1.12 4.38 1.57
C PHE A 261 -1.63 5.76 1.22
N ASP A 262 -1.24 6.29 0.08
CA ASP A 262 -1.59 7.63 -0.35
C ASP A 262 -2.09 7.66 -1.79
N ALA A 263 -3.39 7.90 -1.97
CA ALA A 263 -3.99 8.09 -3.29
C ALA A 263 -3.70 9.50 -3.81
N PHE A 264 -3.14 9.58 -5.02
CA PHE A 264 -2.81 10.79 -5.73
C PHE A 264 -3.40 10.72 -7.14
N TYR A 265 -4.04 11.81 -7.60
CA TYR A 265 -4.85 11.82 -8.82
C TYR A 265 -4.29 12.78 -9.89
N GLY A 266 -3.02 13.16 -9.77
CA GLY A 266 -2.37 14.12 -10.67
C GLY A 266 -2.76 15.57 -10.39
N ASP A 267 -2.13 16.50 -11.10
CA ASP A 267 -2.39 17.94 -10.96
C ASP A 267 -3.81 18.33 -11.42
N LYS A 268 -4.40 17.53 -12.33
CA LYS A 268 -5.78 17.69 -12.80
C LYS A 268 -6.82 17.03 -11.89
N ASP A 269 -6.36 16.28 -10.88
CA ASP A 269 -7.19 15.59 -9.90
C ASP A 269 -8.23 14.62 -10.53
N ASP A 270 -7.92 14.00 -11.67
CA ASP A 270 -8.79 13.04 -12.37
C ASP A 270 -8.26 11.60 -12.35
N GLY A 271 -6.95 11.43 -12.10
CA GLY A 271 -6.26 10.14 -12.11
C GLY A 271 -6.12 9.55 -13.51
N ASN A 272 -6.20 10.35 -14.57
CA ASN A 272 -6.05 9.87 -15.93
C ASN A 272 -4.57 9.62 -16.26
N ILE A 273 -4.21 8.35 -16.43
CA ILE A 273 -2.82 7.94 -16.73
C ILE A 273 -2.39 8.30 -18.15
N PHE A 274 -3.33 8.53 -19.07
CA PHE A 274 -2.99 8.94 -20.44
C PHE A 274 -2.41 10.36 -20.48
N ASP A 275 -2.70 11.18 -19.47
CA ASP A 275 -2.20 12.56 -19.42
C ASP A 275 -0.75 12.62 -18.95
N PRO A 276 0.20 13.10 -19.78
CA PRO A 276 1.61 13.21 -19.41
C PRO A 276 1.87 14.12 -18.19
N SER A 277 1.09 15.18 -18.01
CA SER A 277 1.19 16.07 -16.84
C SER A 277 0.85 15.33 -15.54
N ASN A 278 -0.13 14.44 -15.59
CA ASN A 278 -0.46 13.59 -14.45
C ASN A 278 0.65 12.57 -14.14
N GLN A 279 1.27 11.98 -15.17
CA GLN A 279 2.41 11.07 -14.99
C GLN A 279 3.60 11.78 -14.33
N ASP A 280 3.93 12.99 -14.79
CA ASP A 280 5.06 13.77 -14.30
C ASP A 280 4.81 14.31 -12.89
N SER A 281 3.60 14.78 -12.61
CA SER A 281 3.20 15.20 -11.25
C SER A 281 3.22 14.03 -10.26
N LEU A 282 2.82 12.81 -10.67
CA LEU A 282 2.97 11.61 -9.84
C LEU A 282 4.44 11.31 -9.53
N ASN A 283 5.33 11.36 -10.53
CA ASN A 283 6.77 11.18 -10.31
C ASN A 283 7.29 12.24 -9.33
N ASN A 284 7.01 13.52 -9.56
CA ASN A 284 7.42 14.61 -8.67
C ASN A 284 6.90 14.41 -7.24
N TYR A 285 5.67 13.91 -7.08
CA TYR A 285 5.09 13.59 -5.79
C TYR A 285 5.85 12.48 -5.06
N ILE A 286 6.14 11.36 -5.76
CA ILE A 286 6.90 10.23 -5.21
C ILE A 286 8.31 10.66 -4.81
N ARG A 287 8.99 11.47 -5.64
CA ARG A 287 10.37 11.93 -5.41
C ARG A 287 10.50 12.80 -4.15
N LYS A 288 9.43 13.48 -3.72
CA LYS A 288 9.39 14.20 -2.42
C LYS A 288 9.49 13.27 -1.21
N HIS A 289 9.09 12.00 -1.35
CA HIS A 289 9.17 10.99 -0.28
C HIS A 289 10.37 10.06 -0.41
N THR A 290 10.73 9.72 -1.64
CA THR A 290 11.82 8.82 -1.99
C THR A 290 12.55 9.37 -3.21
N PRO A 291 13.62 10.17 -3.04
CA PRO A 291 14.32 10.81 -4.15
C PRO A 291 14.78 9.82 -5.23
N HIS A 292 15.12 8.59 -4.84
CA HIS A 292 15.53 7.53 -5.76
C HIS A 292 14.37 6.83 -6.48
N GLY A 293 13.11 7.04 -6.07
CA GLY A 293 11.94 6.38 -6.64
C GLY A 293 11.45 5.19 -5.79
N VAL A 294 10.38 4.54 -6.23
CA VAL A 294 9.81 3.37 -5.52
C VAL A 294 10.63 2.11 -5.78
N HIS A 295 10.63 1.16 -4.83
CA HIS A 295 11.30 -0.14 -5.00
C HIS A 295 10.62 -0.97 -6.07
N PHE A 296 9.29 -0.90 -6.14
CA PHE A 296 8.55 -1.53 -7.21
C PHE A 296 7.26 -0.77 -7.53
N ALA A 297 6.77 -1.00 -8.73
CA ALA A 297 5.47 -0.51 -9.20
C ALA A 297 4.63 -1.70 -9.63
N MET A 298 3.32 -1.61 -9.43
CA MET A 298 2.34 -2.58 -9.87
C MET A 298 1.28 -1.86 -10.71
N ALA A 299 0.79 -2.54 -11.74
CA ALA A 299 -0.22 -2.01 -12.63
C ALA A 299 -1.23 -3.10 -13.02
N ASP A 300 -2.52 -2.88 -12.78
CA ASP A 300 -3.60 -3.83 -13.07
C ASP A 300 -4.68 -3.21 -13.96
N GLY A 301 -4.28 -2.28 -14.83
CA GLY A 301 -5.18 -1.51 -15.67
C GLY A 301 -5.96 -2.37 -16.67
N GLY A 302 -7.25 -2.07 -16.79
CA GLY A 302 -8.15 -2.64 -17.78
C GLY A 302 -9.47 -1.87 -17.80
N PHE A 303 -10.24 -2.05 -18.87
CA PHE A 303 -11.57 -1.46 -19.02
C PHE A 303 -12.48 -2.46 -19.75
N SER A 304 -13.79 -2.20 -19.73
CA SER A 304 -14.76 -3.08 -20.42
C SER A 304 -14.53 -3.06 -21.91
N VAL A 305 -14.51 -4.24 -22.53
CA VAL A 305 -14.47 -4.44 -23.97
C VAL A 305 -15.61 -5.37 -24.41
N GLU A 306 -16.73 -5.28 -23.70
CA GLU A 306 -17.91 -6.14 -23.93
C GLU A 306 -18.34 -6.10 -25.40
N GLY A 307 -18.45 -7.28 -26.01
CA GLY A 307 -18.76 -7.46 -27.44
C GLY A 307 -17.57 -7.23 -28.39
N GLN A 308 -16.39 -6.92 -27.88
CA GLN A 308 -15.15 -6.70 -28.63
C GLN A 308 -13.94 -7.38 -27.96
N GLU A 309 -14.16 -8.49 -27.26
CA GLU A 309 -13.16 -9.19 -26.45
C GLU A 309 -11.98 -9.71 -27.30
N ASN A 310 -12.23 -10.01 -28.58
CA ASN A 310 -11.21 -10.47 -29.51
C ASN A 310 -10.18 -9.40 -29.86
N ILE A 311 -10.49 -8.10 -29.72
CA ILE A 311 -9.56 -7.00 -30.05
C ILE A 311 -9.09 -6.24 -28.81
N GLN A 312 -9.24 -6.83 -27.63
CA GLN A 312 -8.87 -6.21 -26.36
C GLN A 312 -7.41 -5.72 -26.31
N GLU A 313 -6.49 -6.47 -26.95
CA GLU A 313 -5.08 -6.06 -27.07
C GLU A 313 -4.94 -4.72 -27.77
N ILE A 314 -5.57 -4.56 -28.94
CA ILE A 314 -5.53 -3.34 -29.75
C ILE A 314 -6.14 -2.17 -28.98
N LEU A 315 -7.29 -2.40 -28.34
CA LEU A 315 -7.97 -1.37 -27.55
C LEU A 315 -7.13 -0.91 -26.34
N SER A 316 -6.39 -1.83 -25.72
CA SER A 316 -5.61 -1.56 -24.50
C SER A 316 -4.20 -1.03 -24.78
N LYS A 317 -3.78 -0.90 -26.04
CA LYS A 317 -2.39 -0.58 -26.42
C LYS A 317 -1.84 0.69 -25.77
N GLN A 318 -2.63 1.77 -25.72
CA GLN A 318 -2.20 3.04 -25.11
C GLN A 318 -2.10 2.90 -23.58
N LEU A 319 -2.93 2.05 -22.97
CA LEU A 319 -2.88 1.73 -21.55
C LEU A 319 -1.65 0.92 -21.19
N TYR A 320 -1.22 -0.02 -22.04
CA TYR A 320 0.07 -0.70 -21.85
C TYR A 320 1.23 0.31 -21.87
N LEU A 321 1.28 1.14 -22.91
CA LEU A 321 2.30 2.19 -23.07
C LEU A 321 2.35 3.11 -21.85
N CYS A 322 1.20 3.64 -21.41
CA CYS A 322 1.13 4.59 -20.32
C CYS A 322 1.48 3.98 -18.96
N GLN A 323 1.14 2.70 -18.72
CA GLN A 323 1.59 1.99 -17.52
C GLN A 323 3.11 1.77 -17.54
N PHE A 324 3.69 1.41 -18.69
CA PHE A 324 5.12 1.16 -18.83
C PHE A 324 5.95 2.44 -18.66
N VAL A 325 5.58 3.53 -19.35
CA VAL A 325 6.30 4.81 -19.22
C VAL A 325 6.18 5.38 -17.81
N THR A 326 5.01 5.29 -17.18
CA THR A 326 4.82 5.73 -15.79
C THR A 326 5.72 4.93 -14.85
N ALA A 327 5.79 3.61 -15.02
CA ALA A 327 6.68 2.75 -14.23
C ALA A 327 8.16 3.15 -14.39
N LEU A 328 8.63 3.35 -15.63
CA LEU A 328 10.02 3.78 -15.88
C LEU A 328 10.35 5.13 -15.23
N LYS A 329 9.40 6.09 -15.23
CA LYS A 329 9.55 7.41 -14.58
C LYS A 329 9.70 7.30 -13.05
N ILE A 330 8.93 6.44 -12.40
CA ILE A 330 8.80 6.43 -10.92
C ILE A 330 9.71 5.42 -10.21
N LEU A 331 10.21 4.42 -10.93
CA LEU A 331 11.06 3.37 -10.36
C LEU A 331 12.47 3.86 -10.01
N ARG A 332 13.05 3.25 -8.98
CA ARG A 332 14.49 3.32 -8.71
C ARG A 332 15.29 2.38 -9.60
N VAL A 333 16.59 2.62 -9.71
CA VAL A 333 17.54 1.62 -10.25
C VAL A 333 17.50 0.37 -9.38
N ASN A 334 17.56 -0.81 -10.00
CA ASN A 334 17.29 -2.12 -9.42
C ASN A 334 15.82 -2.32 -8.94
N GLY A 335 14.92 -1.37 -9.23
CA GLY A 335 13.50 -1.52 -8.93
C GLY A 335 12.83 -2.58 -9.82
N SER A 336 11.65 -3.05 -9.39
CA SER A 336 10.90 -4.09 -10.10
C SER A 336 9.52 -3.62 -10.55
N PHE A 337 8.95 -4.25 -11.57
CA PHE A 337 7.65 -3.86 -12.12
C PHE A 337 6.81 -5.08 -12.41
N VAL A 338 5.50 -4.98 -12.18
CA VAL A 338 4.52 -5.96 -12.66
C VAL A 338 3.36 -5.22 -13.30
N CYS A 339 2.97 -5.66 -14.50
CA CYS A 339 1.87 -5.05 -15.24
C CYS A 339 0.99 -6.11 -15.86
N LYS A 340 -0.33 -5.98 -15.66
CA LYS A 340 -1.33 -6.72 -16.39
C LYS A 340 -1.26 -6.36 -17.88
N LEU A 341 -1.29 -7.40 -18.70
CA LEU A 341 -1.44 -7.36 -20.14
C LEU A 341 -2.51 -8.38 -20.55
N PHE A 342 -2.96 -8.31 -21.79
CA PHE A 342 -3.79 -9.32 -22.42
C PHE A 342 -2.98 -10.09 -23.46
N ASP A 343 -3.52 -10.25 -24.66
CA ASP A 343 -2.77 -10.86 -25.76
C ASP A 343 -1.57 -9.99 -26.17
N LEU A 344 -0.57 -10.65 -26.77
CA LEU A 344 0.70 -10.07 -27.23
C LEU A 344 1.01 -10.55 -28.65
N PHE A 345 0.03 -10.42 -29.55
CA PHE A 345 0.16 -10.85 -30.94
C PHE A 345 0.59 -9.71 -31.86
N THR A 346 0.32 -8.46 -31.50
CA THR A 346 0.62 -7.30 -32.35
C THR A 346 2.09 -6.87 -32.24
N PRO A 347 2.70 -6.37 -33.34
CA PRO A 347 4.02 -5.74 -33.32
C PRO A 347 4.15 -4.59 -32.33
N PHE A 348 3.08 -3.82 -32.09
CA PHE A 348 3.07 -2.75 -31.10
C PHE A 348 3.30 -3.30 -29.69
N SER A 349 2.51 -4.28 -29.26
CA SER A 349 2.61 -4.86 -27.91
C SER A 349 3.94 -5.57 -27.70
N VAL A 350 4.40 -6.35 -28.68
CA VAL A 350 5.69 -7.04 -28.59
C VAL A 350 6.85 -6.05 -28.60
N GLY A 351 6.76 -4.97 -29.38
CA GLY A 351 7.73 -3.86 -29.34
C GLY A 351 7.81 -3.18 -27.97
N LEU A 352 6.67 -2.99 -27.28
CA LEU A 352 6.67 -2.51 -25.89
C LEU A 352 7.42 -3.47 -24.96
N VAL A 353 7.13 -4.77 -25.06
CA VAL A 353 7.77 -5.81 -24.24
C VAL A 353 9.28 -5.87 -24.54
N TYR A 354 9.69 -5.75 -25.80
CA TYR A 354 11.09 -5.72 -26.21
C TYR A 354 11.84 -4.53 -25.59
N LEU A 355 11.27 -3.33 -25.65
CA LEU A 355 11.87 -2.14 -25.04
C LEU A 355 11.92 -2.20 -23.51
N MET A 356 10.94 -2.86 -22.87
CA MET A 356 11.01 -3.16 -21.44
C MET A 356 12.09 -4.21 -21.13
N TYR A 357 12.23 -5.24 -21.95
CA TYR A 357 13.33 -6.21 -21.88
C TYR A 357 14.70 -5.52 -21.96
N LYS A 358 14.84 -4.48 -22.79
CA LYS A 358 16.06 -3.67 -22.85
C LYS A 358 16.25 -2.71 -21.67
N CYS A 359 15.24 -2.49 -20.81
CA CYS A 359 15.30 -1.58 -19.65
C CYS A 359 15.55 -2.30 -18.31
N PHE A 360 15.46 -3.62 -18.26
CA PHE A 360 15.57 -4.42 -17.03
C PHE A 360 16.55 -5.58 -17.21
N ASN A 361 17.18 -6.04 -16.13
CA ASN A 361 18.10 -7.18 -16.24
C ASN A 361 17.39 -8.45 -16.72
N GLN A 362 16.14 -8.65 -16.28
CA GLN A 362 15.34 -9.81 -16.63
C GLN A 362 13.85 -9.44 -16.72
N ILE A 363 13.13 -10.10 -17.62
CA ILE A 363 11.67 -10.05 -17.68
C ILE A 363 11.08 -11.47 -17.69
N ALA A 364 9.82 -11.60 -17.30
CA ALA A 364 9.02 -12.81 -17.43
C ALA A 364 7.60 -12.44 -17.89
N ILE A 365 6.95 -13.33 -18.64
CA ILE A 365 5.54 -13.24 -19.02
C ILE A 365 4.85 -14.40 -18.30
N ILE A 366 3.97 -14.06 -17.37
CA ILE A 366 3.40 -15.00 -16.41
C ILE A 366 1.89 -14.97 -16.51
N LYS A 367 1.26 -16.13 -16.65
CA LYS A 367 -0.17 -16.31 -16.39
C LYS A 367 -0.31 -17.02 -15.03
N PRO A 368 -0.54 -16.28 -13.93
CA PRO A 368 -0.65 -16.91 -12.61
C PRO A 368 -1.92 -17.77 -12.52
N ASN A 369 -1.88 -18.84 -11.73
CA ASN A 369 -2.99 -19.77 -11.47
C ASN A 369 -4.22 -19.08 -10.87
N SER A 370 -3.99 -17.99 -10.14
CA SER A 370 -5.04 -17.09 -9.63
C SER A 370 -5.75 -16.27 -10.72
N SER A 371 -5.19 -16.18 -11.94
CA SER A 371 -5.88 -15.68 -13.12
C SER A 371 -6.68 -16.80 -13.79
N ARG A 372 -7.83 -16.46 -14.37
CA ARG A 372 -8.71 -17.48 -14.97
C ARG A 372 -8.04 -18.11 -16.20
N PRO A 373 -8.08 -19.43 -16.36
CA PRO A 373 -7.35 -20.11 -17.43
C PRO A 373 -7.82 -19.74 -18.84
N ALA A 374 -9.11 -19.43 -19.02
CA ALA A 374 -9.72 -19.19 -20.33
C ALA A 374 -9.62 -17.73 -20.83
N ASN A 375 -9.17 -16.78 -20.01
CA ASN A 375 -9.01 -15.39 -20.44
C ASN A 375 -7.60 -15.13 -21.00
N SER A 376 -7.45 -14.03 -21.72
CA SER A 376 -6.16 -13.59 -22.28
C SER A 376 -5.26 -12.87 -21.27
N GLU A 377 -5.74 -12.68 -20.03
CA GLU A 377 -4.98 -11.98 -18.98
C GLU A 377 -3.69 -12.72 -18.64
N ARG A 378 -2.60 -11.95 -18.65
CA ARG A 378 -1.25 -12.33 -18.26
C ARG A 378 -0.53 -11.12 -17.67
N TYR A 379 0.66 -11.32 -17.13
CA TYR A 379 1.44 -10.27 -16.48
C TYR A 379 2.85 -10.27 -17.06
N ILE A 380 3.35 -9.09 -17.44
CA ILE A 380 4.80 -8.91 -17.55
C ILE A 380 5.35 -8.61 -16.17
N VAL A 381 6.41 -9.30 -15.78
CA VAL A 381 7.19 -9.01 -14.58
C VAL A 381 8.59 -8.60 -15.01
N CYS A 382 9.03 -7.41 -14.63
CA CYS A 382 10.36 -6.90 -14.91
C CYS A 382 11.16 -6.81 -13.61
N LYS A 383 12.37 -7.36 -13.60
CA LYS A 383 13.25 -7.45 -12.43
C LYS A 383 14.51 -6.64 -12.66
N ASN A 384 14.83 -5.79 -11.69
CA ASN A 384 16.02 -4.94 -11.66
C ASN A 384 16.12 -3.97 -12.84
N LYS A 385 15.43 -2.83 -12.73
CA LYS A 385 15.53 -1.71 -13.69
C LYS A 385 16.99 -1.23 -13.80
N MET A 386 17.47 -1.12 -15.03
CA MET A 386 18.81 -0.60 -15.32
C MET A 386 18.87 0.95 -15.21
N PRO A 387 20.07 1.53 -15.05
CA PRO A 387 20.26 2.97 -15.22
C PRO A 387 20.05 3.41 -16.68
N GLU A 388 20.03 4.72 -16.94
CA GLU A 388 20.02 5.29 -18.30
C GLU A 388 18.85 4.86 -19.19
N THR A 389 17.64 4.74 -18.61
CA THR A 389 16.42 4.39 -19.36
C THR A 389 15.75 5.61 -20.03
N ASP A 390 16.38 6.78 -20.00
CA ASP A 390 15.74 8.05 -20.33
C ASP A 390 15.34 8.14 -21.80
N ALA A 391 16.16 7.63 -22.73
CA ALA A 391 15.84 7.62 -24.16
C ALA A 391 14.54 6.86 -24.46
N ILE A 392 14.41 5.65 -23.91
CA ILE A 392 13.20 4.81 -24.06
C ILE A 392 12.01 5.45 -23.33
N THR A 393 12.22 6.04 -22.15
CA THR A 393 11.15 6.72 -21.39
C THR A 393 10.60 7.94 -22.15
N ASN A 394 11.49 8.73 -22.75
CA ASN A 394 11.12 9.87 -23.58
C ASN A 394 10.44 9.41 -24.87
N TYR A 395 10.94 8.35 -25.51
CA TYR A 395 10.31 7.75 -26.69
C TYR A 395 8.87 7.32 -26.42
N PHE A 396 8.62 6.60 -25.32
CA PHE A 396 7.26 6.23 -24.92
C PHE A 396 6.37 7.44 -24.62
N SER A 397 6.93 8.49 -24.01
CA SER A 397 6.20 9.74 -23.76
C SER A 397 5.79 10.40 -25.09
N THR A 398 6.70 10.47 -26.07
CA THR A 398 6.42 11.01 -27.41
C THR A 398 5.36 10.20 -28.15
N ILE A 399 5.41 8.87 -28.10
CA ILE A 399 4.38 8.01 -28.71
C ILE A 399 3.01 8.28 -28.07
N ASN A 400 2.95 8.43 -26.75
CA ASN A 400 1.69 8.73 -26.08
C ASN A 400 1.13 10.10 -26.53
N HIS A 401 1.98 11.12 -26.68
CA HIS A 401 1.58 12.40 -27.27
C HIS A 401 1.01 12.24 -28.68
N ILE A 402 1.67 11.46 -29.55
CA ILE A 402 1.16 11.17 -30.90
C ILE A 402 -0.20 10.48 -30.84
N LEU A 403 -0.38 9.46 -30.00
CA LEU A 403 -1.65 8.75 -29.87
C LEU A 403 -2.78 9.66 -29.37
N LEU A 404 -2.48 10.58 -28.45
CA LEU A 404 -3.44 11.58 -27.98
C LEU A 404 -3.84 12.54 -29.11
N GLU A 405 -2.87 13.12 -29.82
CA GLU A 405 -3.14 14.04 -30.95
C GLU A 405 -3.97 13.36 -32.05
N GLN A 406 -3.70 12.08 -32.34
CA GLN A 406 -4.48 11.33 -33.33
C GLN A 406 -5.89 11.00 -32.82
N SER A 407 -6.09 10.86 -31.51
CA SER A 407 -7.42 10.61 -30.92
C SER A 407 -8.37 11.80 -31.01
N GLU A 408 -7.84 13.03 -31.20
CA GLU A 408 -8.63 14.25 -31.38
C GLU A 408 -9.09 14.46 -32.83
N LYS A 409 -8.52 13.73 -33.79
CA LYS A 409 -8.87 13.82 -35.21
C LYS A 409 -10.12 13.03 -35.57
N GLN A 410 -10.67 13.32 -36.75
CA GLN A 410 -11.76 12.53 -37.32
C GLN A 410 -11.29 11.09 -37.64
N PRO A 411 -12.16 10.07 -37.49
CA PRO A 411 -11.77 8.66 -37.68
C PRO A 411 -11.13 8.36 -39.05
N GLU A 412 -11.54 9.06 -40.11
CA GLU A 412 -11.03 8.85 -41.48
C GLU A 412 -9.61 9.41 -41.69
N GLU A 413 -9.17 10.34 -40.84
CA GLU A 413 -7.85 10.97 -40.88
C GLU A 413 -6.92 10.43 -39.78
N GLN A 414 -7.42 9.54 -38.93
CA GLN A 414 -6.70 9.01 -37.78
C GLN A 414 -5.65 8.00 -38.23
N LEU A 415 -4.39 8.35 -38.03
CA LEU A 415 -3.29 7.38 -38.08
C LEU A 415 -3.07 6.78 -36.69
N ASP A 416 -2.58 5.55 -36.67
CA ASP A 416 -2.18 4.83 -35.48
C ASP A 416 -0.71 4.42 -35.56
N VAL A 417 -0.07 4.21 -34.41
CA VAL A 417 1.30 3.72 -34.31
C VAL A 417 1.28 2.19 -34.34
N ILE A 418 1.69 1.57 -35.43
CA ILE A 418 1.54 0.12 -35.65
C ILE A 418 2.75 -0.66 -35.11
N GLU A 419 3.96 -0.13 -35.29
CA GLU A 419 5.19 -0.75 -34.79
C GLU A 419 6.02 0.27 -34.00
N LEU A 420 6.60 -0.18 -32.88
CA LEU A 420 7.45 0.64 -31.99
C LEU A 420 8.94 0.39 -32.17
N TYR A 421 9.29 -0.69 -32.84
CA TYR A 421 10.68 -1.09 -33.01
C TYR A 421 10.85 -1.75 -34.37
N ASN A 422 12.01 -1.59 -34.99
CA ASN A 422 12.26 -2.13 -36.32
C ASN A 422 12.21 -3.65 -36.28
N ARG A 423 11.30 -4.22 -37.06
CA ARG A 423 11.08 -5.66 -37.12
C ARG A 423 12.34 -6.45 -37.46
N LYS A 424 13.15 -6.00 -38.42
CA LYS A 424 14.35 -6.73 -38.84
C LYS A 424 15.36 -6.82 -37.71
N GLU A 425 15.57 -5.72 -37.00
CA GLU A 425 16.46 -5.69 -35.85
C GLU A 425 15.94 -6.52 -34.67
N MET A 426 14.63 -6.52 -34.43
CA MET A 426 14.05 -7.38 -33.39
C MET A 426 14.20 -8.87 -33.73
N LEU A 427 14.10 -9.22 -35.02
CA LEU A 427 14.31 -10.60 -35.50
C LEU A 427 15.76 -11.09 -35.33
N GLU A 428 16.74 -10.18 -35.26
CA GLU A 428 18.13 -10.52 -34.98
C GLU A 428 18.34 -10.99 -33.53
N ASP A 429 17.45 -10.59 -32.59
CA ASP A 429 17.43 -11.10 -31.22
C ASP A 429 16.65 -12.43 -31.16
N GLU A 430 17.28 -13.49 -31.67
CA GLU A 430 16.68 -14.83 -31.73
C GLU A 430 16.21 -15.34 -30.35
N HIS A 431 16.91 -14.95 -29.28
CA HIS A 431 16.57 -15.34 -27.93
C HIS A 431 15.24 -14.73 -27.48
N PHE A 432 15.07 -13.41 -27.68
CA PHE A 432 13.81 -12.73 -27.43
C PHE A 432 12.68 -13.27 -28.31
N MET A 433 12.94 -13.46 -29.61
CA MET A 433 11.93 -13.93 -30.56
C MET A 433 11.43 -15.33 -30.21
N ARG A 434 12.33 -16.25 -29.88
CA ARG A 434 11.96 -17.58 -29.42
C ARG A 434 11.14 -17.51 -28.14
N TYR A 435 11.58 -16.71 -27.17
CA TYR A 435 10.89 -16.55 -25.90
C TYR A 435 9.45 -16.03 -26.07
N ILE A 436 9.22 -14.99 -26.89
CA ILE A 436 7.89 -14.42 -27.07
C ILE A 436 6.95 -15.39 -27.80
N ILE A 437 7.45 -16.10 -28.81
CA ILE A 437 6.68 -17.12 -29.56
C ILE A 437 6.33 -18.29 -28.65
N ASP A 438 7.31 -18.84 -27.93
CA ASP A 438 7.10 -19.97 -27.01
C ASP A 438 6.11 -19.59 -25.90
N SER A 439 6.23 -18.38 -25.34
CA SER A 439 5.31 -17.83 -24.34
C SER A 439 3.88 -17.70 -24.88
N ASN A 440 3.70 -17.09 -26.05
CA ASN A 440 2.39 -16.91 -26.68
C ASN A 440 1.72 -18.24 -27.01
N ASN A 441 2.49 -19.19 -27.56
CA ASN A 441 2.00 -20.50 -27.91
C ASN A 441 1.62 -21.32 -26.66
N ALA A 442 2.45 -21.31 -25.62
CA ALA A 442 2.17 -22.02 -24.37
C ALA A 442 0.92 -21.48 -23.66
N ILE A 443 0.80 -20.16 -23.52
CA ILE A 443 -0.38 -19.52 -22.91
C ILE A 443 -1.62 -19.74 -23.79
N GLY A 444 -1.49 -19.61 -25.11
CA GLY A 444 -2.56 -19.83 -26.07
C GLY A 444 -3.13 -21.26 -26.01
N ASN A 445 -2.26 -22.27 -25.94
CA ASN A 445 -2.67 -23.66 -25.78
C ASN A 445 -3.44 -23.89 -24.46
N LYS A 446 -2.93 -23.36 -23.33
CA LYS A 446 -3.63 -23.41 -22.03
C LYS A 446 -4.99 -22.71 -22.11
N GLN A 447 -5.09 -21.59 -22.83
CA GLN A 447 -6.35 -20.87 -23.05
C GLN A 447 -7.35 -21.68 -23.88
N ILE A 448 -6.92 -22.31 -24.98
CA ILE A 448 -7.77 -23.18 -25.81
C ILE A 448 -8.34 -24.33 -24.97
N VAL A 449 -7.52 -25.00 -24.16
CA VAL A 449 -7.97 -26.06 -23.25
C VAL A 449 -9.00 -25.51 -22.25
N GLY A 450 -8.74 -24.34 -21.65
CA GLY A 450 -9.67 -23.68 -20.72
C GLY A 450 -11.01 -23.32 -21.37
N LEU A 451 -11.01 -22.76 -22.58
CA LEU A 451 -12.22 -22.43 -23.34
C LEU A 451 -13.02 -23.70 -23.67
N ARG A 452 -12.37 -24.74 -24.20
CA ARG A 452 -13.02 -26.04 -24.48
C ARG A 452 -13.61 -26.67 -23.21
N LYS A 453 -12.94 -26.56 -22.07
CA LYS A 453 -13.43 -27.04 -20.76
C LYS A 453 -14.69 -26.28 -20.34
N ILE A 454 -14.73 -24.95 -20.46
CA ILE A 454 -15.95 -24.16 -20.15
C ILE A 454 -17.10 -24.59 -21.05
N ALA A 455 -16.88 -24.73 -22.37
CA ALA A 455 -17.90 -25.19 -23.30
C ALA A 455 -18.47 -26.57 -22.93
N ALA A 456 -17.60 -27.53 -22.57
CA ALA A 456 -18.04 -28.85 -22.11
C ALA A 456 -18.87 -28.79 -20.82
N PHE A 457 -18.48 -27.96 -19.86
CA PHE A 457 -19.24 -27.76 -18.62
C PHE A 457 -20.56 -27.02 -18.86
N ALA A 458 -20.63 -26.11 -19.83
CA ALA A 458 -21.87 -25.44 -20.21
C ALA A 458 -22.89 -26.43 -20.80
N GLN A 459 -22.41 -27.38 -21.61
CA GLN A 459 -23.24 -28.43 -22.20
C GLN A 459 -23.65 -29.53 -21.19
N ASN A 460 -22.77 -29.87 -20.24
CA ASN A 460 -23.04 -30.91 -19.24
C ASN A 460 -23.00 -30.37 -17.80
N LEU A 461 -24.20 -30.24 -17.21
CA LEU A 461 -24.37 -29.75 -15.84
C LEU A 461 -23.89 -30.72 -14.76
N GLU A 462 -23.72 -32.00 -15.08
CA GLU A 462 -23.26 -33.02 -14.13
C GLU A 462 -21.72 -33.02 -13.93
N LEU A 463 -20.98 -32.34 -14.82
CA LEU A 463 -19.53 -32.20 -14.69
C LEU A 463 -19.18 -31.36 -13.44
N LYS A 464 -18.19 -31.85 -12.70
CA LYS A 464 -17.63 -31.23 -11.48
C LYS A 464 -16.11 -31.28 -11.53
N GLU A 465 -15.48 -30.27 -10.95
CA GLU A 465 -14.04 -30.25 -10.72
C GLU A 465 -13.73 -30.81 -9.32
N PRO A 466 -13.17 -32.04 -9.21
CA PRO A 466 -12.97 -32.69 -7.93
C PRO A 466 -11.80 -32.10 -7.12
N ARG A 467 -10.85 -31.42 -7.76
CA ARG A 467 -9.59 -30.96 -7.13
C ARG A 467 -9.71 -29.63 -6.36
N HIS A 468 -10.89 -29.01 -6.32
CA HIS A 468 -11.11 -27.69 -5.71
C HIS A 468 -10.58 -27.52 -4.28
N SER A 469 -10.71 -28.54 -3.43
CA SER A 469 -10.27 -28.45 -2.02
C SER A 469 -8.76 -28.57 -1.90
N GLU A 470 -8.15 -29.50 -2.64
CA GLU A 470 -6.73 -29.76 -2.66
C GLU A 470 -5.96 -28.55 -3.22
N VAL A 471 -6.36 -28.08 -4.40
CA VAL A 471 -5.79 -26.90 -5.07
C VAL A 471 -5.86 -25.66 -4.19
N ARG A 472 -6.99 -25.42 -3.51
CA ARG A 472 -7.12 -24.29 -2.57
C ARG A 472 -6.10 -24.39 -1.43
N GLN A 473 -5.96 -25.56 -0.81
CA GLN A 473 -5.03 -25.74 0.30
C GLN A 473 -3.57 -25.59 -0.13
N GLU A 474 -3.22 -26.16 -1.28
CA GLU A 474 -1.87 -26.09 -1.83
C GLU A 474 -1.49 -24.67 -2.23
N CYS A 475 -2.36 -23.95 -2.96
CA CYS A 475 -2.12 -22.56 -3.34
C CYS A 475 -2.02 -21.63 -2.12
N LEU A 476 -2.94 -21.72 -1.15
CA LEU A 476 -2.89 -20.86 0.04
C LEU A 476 -1.64 -21.12 0.88
N LYS A 477 -1.20 -22.38 0.98
CA LYS A 477 0.07 -22.73 1.62
C LYS A 477 1.26 -22.16 0.86
N CYS A 478 1.30 -22.35 -0.46
CA CYS A 478 2.36 -21.84 -1.33
C CYS A 478 2.51 -20.33 -1.21
N TRP A 479 1.39 -19.59 -1.26
CA TRP A 479 1.39 -18.12 -1.22
C TRP A 479 1.46 -17.54 0.19
N ALA A 480 1.62 -18.39 1.21
CA ALA A 480 1.62 -18.02 2.62
C ALA A 480 0.41 -17.15 3.01
N LEU A 481 -0.79 -17.60 2.63
CA LEU A 481 -2.07 -16.98 2.98
C LEU A 481 -2.86 -17.88 3.94
N PRO A 482 -3.59 -17.29 4.91
CA PRO A 482 -4.44 -18.08 5.80
C PRO A 482 -5.65 -18.64 5.04
N ASP A 483 -6.04 -19.87 5.35
CA ASP A 483 -7.30 -20.45 4.87
C ASP A 483 -8.49 -19.92 5.68
N LYS A 484 -8.80 -18.65 5.43
CA LYS A 484 -9.91 -17.92 6.04
C LYS A 484 -10.64 -17.14 4.97
N LEU A 485 -11.91 -16.88 5.22
CA LEU A 485 -12.71 -15.96 4.42
C LEU A 485 -12.49 -14.53 4.90
N ARG A 486 -12.65 -13.58 3.99
CA ARG A 486 -12.69 -12.15 4.29
C ARG A 486 -13.71 -11.86 5.39
N GLN A 487 -13.25 -11.19 6.45
CA GLN A 487 -14.08 -10.76 7.57
C GLN A 487 -13.74 -9.32 7.92
N ALA A 488 -14.75 -8.53 8.26
CA ALA A 488 -14.53 -7.18 8.76
C ALA A 488 -13.73 -7.25 10.09
N PRO A 489 -12.78 -6.32 10.34
CA PRO A 489 -12.02 -6.31 11.57
C PRO A 489 -12.91 -6.22 12.81
N GLU A 490 -12.62 -7.05 13.81
CA GLU A 490 -13.36 -7.06 15.07
C GLU A 490 -13.17 -5.73 15.83
N VAL A 491 -14.28 -5.10 16.24
CA VAL A 491 -14.25 -3.90 17.08
C VAL A 491 -14.12 -4.32 18.54
N LYS A 492 -12.88 -4.36 19.05
CA LYS A 492 -12.60 -4.74 20.44
C LYS A 492 -12.86 -3.59 21.43
N THR A 493 -13.26 -3.95 22.65
CA THR A 493 -13.23 -3.02 23.80
C THR A 493 -11.79 -2.59 24.08
N THR A 494 -11.64 -1.44 24.76
CA THR A 494 -10.31 -0.92 25.09
C THR A 494 -9.52 -1.91 25.94
N ASP A 495 -10.15 -2.56 26.94
CA ASP A 495 -9.48 -3.54 27.80
C ASP A 495 -9.03 -4.79 27.07
N ARG A 496 -9.87 -5.39 26.22
CA ARG A 496 -9.48 -6.58 25.44
C ARG A 496 -8.33 -6.29 24.48
N LEU A 497 -8.32 -5.10 23.88
CA LEU A 497 -7.23 -4.68 23.01
C LEU A 497 -5.93 -4.48 23.81
N LEU A 498 -6.01 -3.89 25.01
CA LEU A 498 -4.87 -3.76 25.91
C LEU A 498 -4.34 -5.11 26.39
N GLU A 499 -5.20 -6.07 26.71
CA GLU A 499 -4.82 -7.46 27.01
C GLU A 499 -4.02 -8.09 25.89
N GLU A 500 -4.49 -7.94 24.65
CA GLU A 500 -3.82 -8.48 23.48
C GLU A 500 -2.46 -7.81 23.23
N LEU A 501 -2.41 -6.47 23.23
CA LEU A 501 -1.20 -5.73 22.84
C LEU A 501 -0.17 -5.65 23.97
N LEU A 502 -0.57 -5.57 25.23
CA LEU A 502 0.34 -5.60 26.37
C LEU A 502 0.78 -7.02 26.74
N ARG A 503 0.08 -8.07 26.28
CA ARG A 503 0.39 -9.47 26.57
C ARG A 503 0.65 -9.72 28.06
N ASP A 504 1.82 -10.23 28.43
CA ASP A 504 2.25 -10.49 29.81
C ASP A 504 2.29 -9.22 30.68
N TRP A 505 2.48 -8.03 30.11
CA TRP A 505 2.39 -6.76 30.84
C TRP A 505 0.95 -6.34 31.18
N SER A 506 -0.07 -7.01 30.63
CA SER A 506 -1.46 -6.69 30.97
C SER A 506 -1.86 -7.12 32.38
N LYS A 507 -1.13 -8.09 32.96
CA LYS A 507 -1.38 -8.60 34.32
C LYS A 507 -1.15 -7.55 35.41
N ASP A 508 -0.21 -6.64 35.17
CA ASP A 508 0.08 -5.52 36.05
C ASP A 508 0.18 -4.24 35.22
N ARG A 509 -0.83 -3.39 35.35
CA ARG A 509 -0.94 -2.09 34.67
C ARG A 509 -0.59 -0.91 35.58
N ALA A 510 -0.11 -1.15 36.81
CA ALA A 510 0.22 -0.07 37.75
C ALA A 510 1.31 0.85 37.19
N TRP A 511 2.22 0.31 36.39
CA TRP A 511 3.30 1.06 35.75
C TRP A 511 2.83 2.15 34.78
N LEU A 512 1.61 2.05 34.21
CA LEU A 512 1.01 3.09 33.36
C LEU A 512 0.85 4.43 34.12
N ASN A 513 0.77 4.37 35.45
CA ASN A 513 0.51 5.50 36.32
C ASN A 513 1.78 6.07 36.97
N VAL A 514 2.96 5.53 36.67
CA VAL A 514 4.21 6.01 37.26
C VAL A 514 4.53 7.39 36.66
N PRO A 515 4.52 8.47 37.45
CA PRO A 515 4.88 9.79 36.96
C PRO A 515 6.38 9.86 36.62
N ALA A 516 6.77 10.83 35.81
CA ALA A 516 8.17 11.14 35.62
C ALA A 516 8.76 11.70 36.92
N LEU A 517 10.03 11.40 37.22
CA LEU A 517 10.72 12.01 38.35
C LEU A 517 11.11 13.45 37.98
N GLU A 518 10.52 14.43 38.66
CA GLU A 518 10.82 15.84 38.43
C GLU A 518 12.20 16.24 38.98
N LEU A 519 12.99 16.92 38.16
CA LEU A 519 14.32 17.43 38.49
C LEU A 519 14.23 18.87 39.00
N ASN A 520 13.80 19.02 40.25
CA ASN A 520 13.57 20.30 40.92
C ASN A 520 14.80 20.85 41.66
N GLY A 521 16.02 20.36 41.36
CA GLY A 521 17.25 20.84 42.00
C GLY A 521 18.47 19.98 41.70
N ARG A 522 19.62 20.36 42.28
CA ARG A 522 20.93 19.71 42.01
C ARG A 522 21.02 18.29 42.56
N THR A 523 20.44 18.04 43.73
CA THR A 523 20.53 16.73 44.41
C THR A 523 19.83 15.62 43.62
N PRO A 524 18.57 15.78 43.15
CA PRO A 524 17.93 14.79 42.27
C PRO A 524 18.74 14.51 41.00
N LEU A 525 19.32 15.55 40.39
CA LEU A 525 20.15 15.40 39.18
C LEU A 525 21.40 14.55 39.44
N GLN A 526 22.11 14.81 40.55
CA GLN A 526 23.33 14.09 40.91
C GLN A 526 23.08 12.63 41.29
N ASN A 527 22.01 12.36 42.02
CA ASN A 527 21.71 11.01 42.53
C ASN A 527 21.12 10.09 41.46
N SER A 528 20.42 10.64 40.46
CA SER A 528 19.68 9.83 39.49
C SER A 528 20.51 9.43 38.26
N ILE A 529 21.54 10.21 37.92
CA ILE A 529 22.33 10.04 36.70
C ILE A 529 23.77 9.70 37.06
N LEU A 530 24.10 8.41 36.99
CA LEU A 530 25.44 7.90 37.28
C LEU A 530 26.44 8.25 36.18
N ASN A 531 26.14 7.86 34.94
CA ASN A 531 26.91 8.16 33.74
C ASN A 531 26.03 8.92 32.75
N VAL A 532 26.50 10.06 32.25
CA VAL A 532 25.73 10.94 31.34
C VAL A 532 25.62 10.39 29.93
N SER A 533 26.52 9.50 29.51
CA SER A 533 26.51 8.91 28.15
C SER A 533 25.34 7.96 27.92
N ASP A 534 24.78 7.38 28.99
CA ASP A 534 23.66 6.42 28.92
C ASP A 534 22.29 7.11 28.76
N TRP A 535 22.26 8.44 28.80
CA TRP A 535 21.03 9.22 28.88
C TRP A 535 20.81 10.07 27.64
N HIS A 536 19.56 10.14 27.25
CA HIS A 536 19.07 10.89 26.11
C HIS A 536 17.90 11.77 26.54
N PHE A 537 17.66 12.89 25.88
CA PHE A 537 16.52 13.73 26.17
C PHE A 537 15.77 14.16 24.90
N MET A 538 14.51 14.53 25.09
CA MET A 538 13.62 15.05 24.06
C MET A 538 12.93 16.32 24.57
N PRO A 539 12.81 17.38 23.75
CA PRO A 539 12.11 18.59 24.13
C PRO A 539 10.59 18.37 24.15
N ILE A 540 9.91 18.89 25.18
CA ILE A 540 8.45 18.75 25.35
C ILE A 540 7.75 20.10 25.18
N GLY A 541 6.49 20.09 24.75
CA GLY A 541 5.71 21.32 24.51
C GLY A 541 5.39 22.10 25.79
N ARG A 542 4.97 23.37 25.63
CA ARG A 542 4.61 24.26 26.76
C ARG A 542 3.24 23.92 27.35
N GLY A 543 3.21 23.71 28.67
CA GLY A 543 1.99 23.29 29.41
C GLY A 543 0.88 24.34 29.56
N GLU A 544 1.13 25.63 29.28
CA GLU A 544 0.10 26.68 29.36
C GLU A 544 -0.94 26.59 28.21
N ILE A 545 -0.56 25.93 27.11
CA ILE A 545 -1.41 25.71 25.93
C ILE A 545 -1.73 24.21 25.78
N ASN A 546 -0.87 23.35 26.32
CA ASN A 546 -1.08 21.92 26.42
C ASN A 546 -1.86 21.57 27.69
N ILE A 547 -3.19 21.44 27.55
CA ILE A 547 -4.10 20.86 28.55
C ILE A 547 -3.66 19.41 28.92
N ASN A 548 -2.71 18.82 28.18
CA ASN A 548 -2.28 17.43 28.32
C ASN A 548 -0.75 17.31 28.17
N GLY A 549 -0.07 16.96 29.25
CA GLY A 549 1.36 16.61 29.20
C GLY A 549 1.62 15.31 28.44
N CYS A 550 2.89 14.90 28.39
CA CYS A 550 3.29 13.65 27.73
C CYS A 550 2.55 12.45 28.33
N THR A 551 1.94 11.63 27.48
CA THR A 551 1.06 10.54 27.87
C THR A 551 1.10 9.36 26.90
N LEU A 552 0.41 8.28 27.26
CA LEU A 552 0.21 7.12 26.42
C LEU A 552 -0.99 7.32 25.50
N PHE A 553 -0.83 6.85 24.27
CA PHE A 553 -1.87 6.81 23.25
C PHE A 553 -2.15 5.38 22.83
N LEU A 554 -3.41 5.09 22.50
CA LEU A 554 -3.87 3.82 21.98
C LEU A 554 -4.77 4.08 20.77
N CYS A 555 -4.36 3.61 19.59
CA CYS A 555 -5.21 3.68 18.40
C CYS A 555 -6.01 2.39 18.23
N LYS A 556 -7.33 2.51 18.18
CA LYS A 556 -8.28 1.42 17.95
C LYS A 556 -8.68 1.33 16.47
N SER A 557 -9.50 0.34 16.13
CA SER A 557 -10.14 0.22 14.81
C SER A 557 -10.81 1.53 14.38
N ARG A 558 -10.82 1.79 13.06
CA ARG A 558 -11.38 3.01 12.44
C ARG A 558 -10.66 4.31 12.83
N GLY A 559 -9.38 4.23 13.20
CA GLY A 559 -8.57 5.42 13.52
C GLY A 559 -8.90 6.10 14.85
N ASN A 560 -9.70 5.47 15.71
CA ASN A 560 -10.08 6.03 17.01
C ASN A 560 -8.86 6.10 17.94
N LEU A 561 -8.25 7.28 18.03
CA LEU A 561 -7.10 7.55 18.87
C LEU A 561 -7.55 7.92 20.30
N LEU A 562 -7.12 7.13 21.27
CA LEU A 562 -7.37 7.37 22.68
C LEU A 562 -6.10 7.87 23.36
N ARG A 563 -6.25 8.73 24.35
CA ARG A 563 -5.22 9.22 25.27
C ARG A 563 -5.47 8.68 26.67
N TYR A 564 -4.41 8.29 27.37
CA TYR A 564 -4.47 7.98 28.79
C TYR A 564 -4.43 9.27 29.63
N THR A 565 -5.34 9.42 30.58
CA THR A 565 -5.46 10.64 31.41
C THR A 565 -4.94 10.43 32.82
N GLU A 566 -4.67 11.53 33.52
CA GLU A 566 -4.24 11.52 34.93
C GLU A 566 -5.28 10.85 35.85
N HIS A 567 -6.56 10.87 35.45
CA HIS A 567 -7.66 10.17 36.11
C HIS A 567 -7.69 8.66 35.80
N ARG A 568 -6.63 8.12 35.19
CA ARG A 568 -6.44 6.70 34.87
C ARG A 568 -7.46 6.15 33.86
N LYS A 569 -7.95 7.00 32.96
CA LYS A 569 -8.95 6.66 31.94
C LYS A 569 -8.39 6.83 30.53
N TRP A 570 -8.97 6.10 29.59
CA TRP A 570 -8.73 6.29 28.16
C TRP A 570 -9.83 7.16 27.58
N GLU A 571 -9.47 8.32 27.03
CA GLU A 571 -10.39 9.30 26.48
C GLU A 571 -10.08 9.55 25.00
N LEU A 572 -11.12 9.83 24.20
CA LEU A 572 -10.96 10.08 22.77
C LEU A 572 -10.21 11.40 22.53
N VAL A 573 -9.26 11.38 21.59
CA VAL A 573 -8.59 12.58 21.11
C VAL A 573 -9.51 13.28 20.11
N GLU A 574 -9.84 14.55 20.38
CA GLU A 574 -10.71 15.35 19.50
C GLU A 574 -10.05 15.70 18.17
N SER A 575 -8.73 15.95 18.17
CA SER A 575 -7.97 16.25 16.96
C SER A 575 -7.77 15.00 16.11
N SER A 576 -7.92 15.15 14.79
CA SER A 576 -7.76 14.05 13.84
C SER A 576 -6.28 13.79 13.52
N PHE A 577 -5.83 12.55 13.72
CA PHE A 577 -4.51 12.07 13.33
C PHE A 577 -4.65 10.72 12.62
N ASN A 578 -3.93 10.55 11.51
CA ASN A 578 -3.98 9.33 10.70
C ASN A 578 -3.07 8.24 11.27
N VAL A 579 -3.39 7.74 12.47
CA VAL A 579 -2.61 6.71 13.17
C VAL A 579 -3.15 5.33 12.80
N GLN A 580 -2.26 4.39 12.49
CA GLN A 580 -2.67 3.01 12.23
C GLN A 580 -3.24 2.35 13.50
N PRO A 581 -4.38 1.63 13.41
CA PRO A 581 -4.94 0.85 14.49
C PRO A 581 -3.94 -0.12 15.12
N ARG A 582 -4.21 -0.55 16.36
CA ARG A 582 -3.36 -1.48 17.13
C ARG A 582 -1.97 -0.91 17.45
N SER A 583 -1.91 0.41 17.67
CA SER A 583 -0.70 1.12 18.06
C SER A 583 -0.82 1.62 19.50
N ILE A 584 0.22 1.38 20.31
CA ILE A 584 0.37 1.93 21.67
C ILE A 584 1.73 2.60 21.76
N PHE A 585 1.75 3.89 22.05
CA PHE A 585 2.96 4.69 22.13
C PHE A 585 2.87 5.80 23.17
N PHE A 586 4.02 6.28 23.62
CA PHE A 586 4.17 7.44 24.48
C PHE A 586 4.54 8.66 23.65
N GLY A 587 3.91 9.79 23.93
CA GLY A 587 4.14 11.02 23.18
C GLY A 587 3.34 12.18 23.73
N GLU A 588 3.14 13.20 22.91
CA GLU A 588 2.30 14.36 23.22
C GLU A 588 1.65 14.92 21.96
N ILE A 589 0.55 15.65 22.15
CA ILE A 589 0.00 16.52 21.12
C ILE A 589 0.60 17.91 21.38
N VAL A 590 1.17 18.53 20.35
CA VAL A 590 1.84 19.83 20.44
C VAL A 590 1.40 20.75 19.32
N PHE A 591 1.59 22.04 19.55
CA PHE A 591 1.41 23.06 18.54
C PHE A 591 2.72 23.32 17.79
N GLU A 592 2.66 23.22 16.47
CA GLU A 592 3.72 23.59 15.54
C GLU A 592 3.39 24.93 14.92
N TYR A 593 4.37 25.83 14.89
CA TYR A 593 4.22 27.19 14.40
C TYR A 593 4.95 27.39 13.07
N SER A 594 4.41 28.26 12.22
CA SER A 594 5.05 28.75 11.01
C SER A 594 4.83 30.26 10.88
N GLY A 595 5.82 31.01 10.40
CA GLY A 595 5.76 32.49 10.38
C GLY A 595 5.93 33.12 11.77
N GLU A 596 5.93 34.44 11.83
CA GLU A 596 6.21 35.21 13.07
C GLU A 596 5.23 36.38 13.24
N GLY A 597 4.95 36.75 14.49
CA GLY A 597 4.03 37.83 14.84
C GLY A 597 2.64 37.61 14.24
N ARG A 598 2.14 38.59 13.48
CA ARG A 598 0.79 38.55 12.89
C ARG A 598 0.62 37.50 11.79
N THR A 599 1.70 37.06 11.15
CA THR A 599 1.66 36.02 10.11
C THR A 599 1.82 34.61 10.68
N SER A 600 1.97 34.49 12.01
CA SER A 600 2.13 33.21 12.68
C SER A 600 0.87 32.36 12.56
N GLN A 601 1.05 31.16 12.01
CA GLN A 601 0.05 30.09 11.97
C GLN A 601 0.46 28.98 12.92
N CYS A 602 -0.53 28.31 13.51
CA CYS A 602 -0.33 27.28 14.51
C CYS A 602 -1.19 26.07 14.15
N VAL A 603 -0.59 24.88 14.12
CA VAL A 603 -1.26 23.62 13.76
C VAL A 603 -0.93 22.56 14.80
N SER A 604 -1.94 21.77 15.19
CA SER A 604 -1.73 20.65 16.10
C SER A 604 -1.03 19.48 15.39
N ALA A 605 -0.04 18.88 16.06
CA ALA A 605 0.71 17.72 15.60
C ALA A 605 0.85 16.69 16.72
N LEU A 606 0.93 15.42 16.36
CA LEU A 606 1.12 14.30 17.28
C LEU A 606 2.59 13.87 17.26
N HIS A 607 3.29 14.06 18.36
CA HIS A 607 4.72 13.76 18.49
C HIS A 607 4.92 12.50 19.33
N ILE A 608 5.46 11.45 18.73
CA ILE A 608 5.80 10.16 19.34
C ILE A 608 7.22 10.23 19.93
N MET A 609 7.40 9.69 21.14
CA MET A 609 8.69 9.65 21.85
C MET A 609 9.23 8.22 21.97
N ASP A 610 8.37 7.27 22.31
CA ASP A 610 8.71 5.85 22.48
C ASP A 610 7.45 5.01 22.24
N ALA A 611 7.57 3.71 22.00
CA ALA A 611 6.41 2.86 21.69
C ALA A 611 6.49 1.44 22.23
N ILE A 612 5.30 0.86 22.45
CA ILE A 612 5.12 -0.54 22.85
C ILE A 612 4.80 -1.37 21.62
N CYS A 613 3.89 -0.87 20.79
CA CYS A 613 3.38 -1.58 19.63
C CYS A 613 3.01 -0.55 18.55
N LEU A 614 3.36 -0.82 17.29
CA LEU A 614 3.06 0.05 16.15
C LEU A 614 2.37 -0.81 15.09
N GLY A 615 1.12 -0.52 14.73
CA GLY A 615 0.35 -1.29 13.75
C GLY A 615 0.25 -2.79 14.03
N GLY A 616 0.24 -3.20 15.30
CA GLY A 616 0.28 -4.60 15.73
C GLY A 616 1.68 -5.23 15.85
N ILE A 617 2.75 -4.53 15.45
CA ILE A 617 4.14 -4.99 15.59
C ILE A 617 4.64 -4.66 17.01
N ASP A 618 4.92 -5.71 17.81
CA ASP A 618 5.42 -5.60 19.18
C ASP A 618 6.90 -5.22 19.21
N ILE A 619 7.21 -4.06 19.81
CA ILE A 619 8.57 -3.52 19.93
C ILE A 619 8.96 -3.22 21.38
N ARG A 620 8.11 -3.55 22.36
CA ARG A 620 8.24 -3.11 23.77
C ARG A 620 9.50 -3.58 24.48
N ARG A 621 10.17 -4.61 23.96
CA ARG A 621 11.41 -5.22 24.47
C ARG A 621 12.65 -4.98 23.61
N ARG A 622 12.53 -4.18 22.54
CA ARG A 622 13.70 -3.72 21.77
C ARG A 622 14.47 -2.68 22.59
N PRO A 623 15.80 -2.50 22.41
CA PRO A 623 16.55 -1.39 23.01
C PRO A 623 15.91 -0.02 22.73
N PHE A 624 16.08 0.94 23.65
CA PHE A 624 15.44 2.26 23.56
C PHE A 624 15.66 2.98 22.22
N LEU A 625 16.91 3.09 21.78
CA LEU A 625 17.24 3.77 20.51
C LEU A 625 16.65 3.06 19.28
N GLU A 626 16.55 1.73 19.31
CA GLU A 626 15.88 0.97 18.24
C GLU A 626 14.37 1.28 18.21
N ARG A 627 13.71 1.37 19.38
CA ARG A 627 12.29 1.76 19.45
C ARG A 627 12.06 3.17 18.91
N VAL A 628 12.91 4.12 19.27
CA VAL A 628 12.85 5.51 18.76
C VAL A 628 13.04 5.54 17.24
N ALA A 629 13.99 4.77 16.70
CA ALA A 629 14.18 4.67 15.26
C ALA A 629 12.95 4.06 14.54
N LEU A 630 12.29 3.08 15.15
CA LEU A 630 11.03 2.52 14.63
C LEU A 630 9.87 3.52 14.72
N CYS A 631 9.79 4.33 15.79
CA CYS A 631 8.83 5.44 15.87
C CYS A 631 9.04 6.48 14.76
N MET A 632 10.30 6.79 14.43
CA MET A 632 10.65 7.68 13.32
C MET A 632 10.25 7.07 11.97
N LYS A 633 10.57 5.80 11.73
CA LYS A 633 10.17 5.05 10.53
C LYS A 633 8.64 5.02 10.37
N TYR A 634 7.91 4.78 11.47
CA TYR A 634 6.45 4.76 11.52
C TYR A 634 5.82 6.13 11.22
N ALA A 635 6.29 7.19 11.87
CA ALA A 635 5.81 8.55 11.58
C ALA A 635 6.01 8.93 10.11
N ARG A 636 7.16 8.55 9.53
CA ARG A 636 7.47 8.77 8.11
C ARG A 636 6.52 8.03 7.16
N SER A 637 6.09 6.82 7.47
CA SER A 637 5.18 6.06 6.59
C SER A 637 3.75 6.60 6.60
N LEU A 638 3.30 7.09 7.75
CA LEU A 638 1.94 7.64 7.92
C LEU A 638 1.80 9.08 7.41
N ASN A 639 2.89 9.84 7.44
CA ASN A 639 2.88 11.19 6.89
C ASN A 639 2.64 11.16 5.38
N LYS A 640 1.82 12.12 4.96
CA LYS A 640 1.55 12.47 3.58
C LYS A 640 1.97 13.94 3.43
N PRO A 641 2.20 14.46 2.22
CA PRO A 641 2.39 15.89 2.00
C PRO A 641 1.12 16.65 2.34
N PHE A 642 1.25 17.96 2.58
CA PHE A 642 0.08 18.80 2.81
C PHE A 642 -0.76 18.91 1.53
N LYS A 643 -2.05 18.55 1.61
CA LYS A 643 -3.07 18.84 0.59
C LYS A 643 -4.00 19.92 1.18
N LYS A 644 -4.50 20.87 0.38
CA LYS A 644 -5.36 21.97 0.86
C LYS A 644 -6.61 21.47 1.62
N GLU A 645 -7.10 20.29 1.29
CA GLU A 645 -8.29 19.67 1.89
C GLU A 645 -7.99 18.82 3.14
N ARG A 646 -6.73 18.79 3.60
CA ARG A 646 -6.30 17.80 4.58
C ARG A 646 -6.74 18.17 6.00
N THR A 647 -7.50 17.26 6.61
CA THR A 647 -8.13 17.44 7.93
C THR A 647 -7.34 16.86 9.10
N CYS A 648 -6.24 16.13 8.85
CA CYS A 648 -5.44 15.48 9.89
C CYS A 648 -4.11 16.19 10.17
N GLY A 649 -3.74 16.27 11.45
CA GLY A 649 -2.47 16.82 11.90
C GLY A 649 -1.27 15.92 11.54
N ALA A 650 -0.07 16.51 11.52
CA ALA A 650 1.17 15.78 11.24
C ALA A 650 1.49 14.80 12.38
N ILE A 651 2.14 13.68 12.04
CA ILE A 651 2.67 12.71 13.02
C ILE A 651 4.19 12.80 12.96
N ARG A 652 4.88 13.01 14.07
CA ARG A 652 6.35 13.08 14.09
C ARG A 652 6.93 12.19 15.17
N CYS A 653 8.18 11.80 15.02
CA CYS A 653 8.99 11.36 16.15
C CYS A 653 9.70 12.58 16.72
N LYS A 654 9.76 12.71 18.05
CA LYS A 654 10.50 13.80 18.70
C LYS A 654 11.99 13.72 18.34
N PRO A 655 12.66 14.88 18.14
CA PRO A 655 14.10 14.90 18.04
C PRO A 655 14.71 14.43 19.36
N ILE A 656 15.67 13.53 19.27
CA ILE A 656 16.38 12.93 20.40
C ILE A 656 17.80 13.46 20.44
N PHE A 657 18.26 13.83 21.63
CA PHE A 657 19.60 14.33 21.87
C PHE A 657 20.28 13.51 22.95
N ARG A 658 21.60 13.34 22.84
CA ARG A 658 22.39 12.78 23.94
C ARG A 658 22.50 13.81 25.05
N LEU A 659 22.39 13.37 26.31
CA LEU A 659 22.47 14.28 27.45
C LEU A 659 23.83 14.99 27.54
N GLN A 660 24.91 14.28 27.24
CA GLN A 660 26.26 14.84 27.15
C GLN A 660 26.40 15.99 26.12
N ASP A 661 25.54 16.02 25.10
CA ASP A 661 25.55 17.00 24.01
C ASP A 661 24.47 18.07 24.18
N MET A 662 23.99 18.30 25.41
CA MET A 662 22.87 19.21 25.71
C MET A 662 23.04 20.63 25.13
N SER A 663 24.25 21.16 25.10
CA SER A 663 24.54 22.48 24.54
C SER A 663 24.15 22.59 23.06
N ARG A 664 24.25 21.50 22.27
CA ARG A 664 23.85 21.49 20.86
C ARG A 664 22.36 21.79 20.67
N PHE A 665 21.51 21.27 21.56
CA PHE A 665 20.07 21.55 21.52
C PHE A 665 19.78 23.02 21.79
N PHE A 666 20.38 23.59 22.85
CA PHE A 666 20.17 24.99 23.19
C PHE A 666 20.71 25.95 22.12
N ASN A 667 21.86 25.63 21.52
CA ASN A 667 22.44 26.42 20.43
C ASN A 667 21.62 26.32 19.13
N ALA A 668 20.82 25.27 18.96
CA ALA A 668 19.90 25.13 17.83
C ALA A 668 18.57 25.88 18.03
N MET A 669 18.27 26.33 19.26
CA MET A 669 17.09 27.14 19.50
C MET A 669 17.34 28.60 19.11
N ARG A 670 16.29 29.24 18.58
CA ARG A 670 16.32 30.66 18.23
C ARG A 670 15.10 31.40 18.78
N PRO A 671 15.18 32.71 19.03
CA PRO A 671 14.02 33.49 19.41
C PRO A 671 13.03 33.62 18.23
N TYR A 672 11.74 33.52 18.54
CA TYR A 672 10.62 33.76 17.63
C TYR A 672 9.64 34.71 18.30
N VAL A 673 8.96 35.54 17.50
CA VAL A 673 7.84 36.35 17.95
C VAL A 673 6.53 35.60 17.71
N LEU A 674 5.78 35.30 18.78
CA LEU A 674 4.48 34.66 18.69
C LEU A 674 3.36 35.69 18.38
N LYS A 675 2.16 35.20 18.10
CA LYS A 675 1.00 36.04 17.70
C LYS A 675 0.57 37.05 18.77
N ASP A 676 0.86 36.76 20.04
CA ASP A 676 0.62 37.63 21.19
C ASP A 676 1.76 38.66 21.42
N ASN A 677 2.68 38.79 20.46
CA ASN A 677 3.93 39.57 20.54
C ASN A 677 4.91 39.10 21.63
N SER A 678 4.70 37.93 22.24
CA SER A 678 5.69 37.38 23.16
C SER A 678 6.89 36.81 22.40
N GLN A 679 8.10 37.08 22.91
CA GLN A 679 9.33 36.48 22.38
C GLN A 679 9.62 35.18 23.11
N ARG A 680 9.85 34.09 22.36
CA ARG A 680 10.09 32.75 22.91
C ARG A 680 11.15 32.00 22.11
N PHE A 681 11.94 31.17 22.78
CA PHE A 681 12.85 30.26 22.10
C PHE A 681 12.08 29.10 21.47
N GLY A 682 12.31 28.88 20.18
CA GLY A 682 11.74 27.79 19.41
C GLY A 682 12.81 26.89 18.81
N TYR A 683 12.46 25.63 18.60
CA TYR A 683 13.27 24.63 17.92
C TYR A 683 12.67 24.32 16.54
N THR A 684 13.45 24.54 15.48
CA THR A 684 13.02 24.33 14.09
C THR A 684 12.94 22.83 13.75
N LEU A 685 11.90 22.45 13.01
CA LEU A 685 11.62 21.12 12.48
C LEU A 685 11.98 21.05 10.99
N ASP A 686 12.06 19.84 10.43
CA ASP A 686 12.53 19.57 9.06
C ASP A 686 11.75 20.31 7.95
N ASP A 687 10.50 20.69 8.19
CA ASP A 687 9.62 21.40 7.25
C ASP A 687 9.51 22.91 7.55
N GLN A 688 10.54 23.50 8.17
CA GLN A 688 10.63 24.93 8.54
C GLN A 688 9.60 25.41 9.57
N ARG A 689 8.75 24.51 10.07
CA ARG A 689 7.93 24.76 11.26
C ARG A 689 8.80 24.75 12.50
N PHE A 690 8.30 25.26 13.62
CA PHE A 690 9.01 25.20 14.89
C PHE A 690 8.08 24.84 16.04
N LEU A 691 8.65 24.24 17.08
CA LEU A 691 7.98 24.00 18.36
C LEU A 691 8.56 24.92 19.42
N VAL A 692 7.74 25.37 20.36
CA VAL A 692 8.20 26.15 21.53
C VAL A 692 8.30 25.20 22.72
N PRO A 693 9.51 24.82 23.17
CA PRO A 693 9.63 23.86 24.25
C PRO A 693 9.28 24.51 25.60
N GLY A 694 8.68 23.73 26.50
CA GLY A 694 8.41 24.10 27.90
C GLY A 694 9.13 23.22 28.92
N GLY A 695 10.06 22.39 28.45
CA GLY A 695 10.83 21.47 29.26
C GLY A 695 11.54 20.43 28.40
N ILE A 696 12.23 19.50 29.06
CA ILE A 696 12.76 18.29 28.45
C ILE A 696 12.40 17.06 29.29
N ILE A 697 12.22 15.94 28.60
CA ILE A 697 12.08 14.62 29.24
C ILE A 697 13.34 13.80 28.94
N ILE A 698 13.86 13.08 29.93
CA ILE A 698 15.14 12.37 29.86
C ILE A 698 14.91 10.87 30.08
N PHE A 699 15.49 10.05 29.21
CA PHE A 699 15.41 8.60 29.21
C PHE A 699 16.80 7.97 29.31
N CYS A 700 16.90 6.85 30.04
CA CYS A 700 18.09 6.02 30.08
C CYS A 700 17.95 4.85 29.11
N GLU A 701 19.00 4.55 28.36
CA GLU A 701 19.01 3.42 27.42
C GLU A 701 19.30 2.07 28.10
N LEU A 702 19.84 2.09 29.32
CA LEU A 702 20.23 0.91 30.09
C LEU A 702 19.31 0.63 31.28
N THR A 703 19.30 -0.61 31.76
CA THR A 703 18.66 -1.00 33.02
C THR A 703 19.43 -0.45 34.23
N MET A 704 18.87 -0.57 35.44
CA MET A 704 19.37 0.14 36.62
C MET A 704 20.78 -0.26 37.07
N ASN A 705 21.23 -1.48 36.72
CA ASN A 705 22.48 -2.04 37.19
C ASN A 705 23.63 -1.84 36.19
N PHE A 706 23.35 -1.34 34.99
CA PHE A 706 24.34 -1.23 33.93
C PHE A 706 24.70 0.23 33.65
N VAL A 707 25.99 0.43 33.35
CA VAL A 707 26.53 1.69 32.83
C VAL A 707 27.42 1.40 31.64
N THR A 708 27.48 2.33 30.69
CA THR A 708 28.41 2.23 29.56
C THR A 708 29.81 2.66 29.98
N ALA A 709 30.84 1.98 29.47
CA ALA A 709 32.24 2.38 29.59
C ALA A 709 33.00 2.10 28.29
N TYR A 710 34.17 2.72 28.11
CA TYR A 710 34.99 2.57 26.90
C TYR A 710 36.26 1.76 27.19
N SER A 711 36.50 0.70 26.42
CA SER A 711 37.71 -0.10 26.51
C SER A 711 38.79 0.47 25.60
N LYS A 712 39.88 1.00 26.17
CA LYS A 712 41.02 1.51 25.38
C LYS A 712 41.73 0.40 24.61
N SER A 713 41.82 -0.81 25.18
CA SER A 713 42.51 -1.94 24.55
C SER A 713 41.76 -2.51 23.34
N HIS A 714 40.42 -2.52 23.40
CA HIS A 714 39.57 -3.00 22.30
C HIS A 714 38.99 -1.87 21.45
N GLN A 715 39.29 -0.61 21.79
CA GLN A 715 38.77 0.60 21.15
C GLN A 715 37.24 0.63 20.96
N GLN A 716 36.50 -0.02 21.86
CA GLN A 716 35.05 -0.17 21.76
C GLN A 716 34.35 -0.03 23.10
N ILE A 717 33.04 0.20 23.04
CA ILE A 717 32.18 0.37 24.20
C ILE A 717 31.83 -1.00 24.81
N TYR A 718 31.83 -1.09 26.14
CA TYR A 718 31.31 -2.23 26.91
C TYR A 718 30.28 -1.78 27.94
N TYR A 719 29.46 -2.73 28.40
CA TYR A 719 28.45 -2.53 29.43
C TYR A 719 28.93 -3.18 30.73
N PHE A 720 29.01 -2.38 31.79
CA PHE A 720 29.47 -2.80 33.10
C PHE A 720 28.30 -2.96 34.07
N ASN A 721 28.17 -4.13 34.67
CA ASN A 721 27.20 -4.38 35.73
C ASN A 721 27.78 -3.91 37.08
N THR A 722 27.21 -2.84 37.62
CA THR A 722 27.62 -2.21 38.88
C THR A 722 27.43 -3.10 40.12
N ILE A 723 26.61 -4.15 40.05
CA ILE A 723 26.38 -5.10 41.14
C ILE A 723 27.31 -6.31 41.03
N THR A 724 27.29 -7.02 39.89
CA THR A 724 28.10 -8.24 39.71
C THR A 724 29.57 -7.95 39.39
N ARG A 725 29.88 -6.71 39.01
CA ARG A 725 31.19 -6.25 38.53
C ARG A 725 31.67 -6.94 37.25
N GLU A 726 30.74 -7.44 36.45
CA GLU A 726 31.02 -8.05 35.16
C GLU A 726 30.95 -7.03 34.02
N SER A 727 31.80 -7.19 33.02
CA SER A 727 31.87 -6.37 31.81
C SER A 727 31.56 -7.22 30.58
N GLN A 728 30.70 -6.71 29.69
CA GLN A 728 30.35 -7.40 28.45
C GLN A 728 30.32 -6.43 27.27
N PHE A 729 30.90 -6.83 26.14
CA PHE A 729 30.72 -6.13 24.87
C PHE A 729 29.37 -6.47 24.25
N LYS A 730 28.83 -5.60 23.39
CA LYS A 730 27.48 -5.78 22.81
C LYS A 730 27.32 -7.13 22.11
N GLU A 731 28.35 -7.56 21.40
CA GLU A 731 28.42 -8.78 20.61
C GLU A 731 28.43 -10.04 21.50
N GLN A 732 28.83 -9.90 22.76
CA GLN A 732 28.88 -10.99 23.74
C GLN A 732 27.54 -11.17 24.47
N ILE A 733 26.63 -10.21 24.38
CA ILE A 733 25.32 -10.29 25.02
C ILE A 733 24.42 -11.13 24.12
N GLU A 734 23.91 -12.24 24.64
CA GLU A 734 22.94 -13.04 23.90
C GLU A 734 21.60 -12.29 23.73
N PRO A 735 20.89 -12.42 22.59
CA PRO A 735 19.61 -11.72 22.37
C PRO A 735 18.57 -11.92 23.47
N ARG A 736 18.51 -13.11 24.08
CA ARG A 736 17.59 -13.41 25.19
C ARG A 736 17.88 -12.59 26.46
N ARG A 737 19.14 -12.16 26.64
CA ARG A 737 19.64 -11.35 27.75
C ARG A 737 19.63 -9.85 27.46
N PHE A 738 19.23 -9.42 26.27
CA PHE A 738 19.21 -7.99 25.92
C PHE A 738 18.43 -7.14 26.91
N ASN A 739 17.31 -7.65 27.44
CA ASN A 739 16.50 -6.91 28.42
C ASN A 739 17.09 -6.87 29.83
N GLU A 740 18.18 -7.60 30.11
CA GLU A 740 18.96 -7.45 31.34
C GLU A 740 19.80 -6.18 31.31
N VAL A 741 20.30 -5.80 30.11
CA VAL A 741 21.24 -4.69 29.90
C VAL A 741 20.53 -3.46 29.34
N PHE A 742 19.78 -3.63 28.25
CA PHE A 742 19.08 -2.56 27.53
C PHE A 742 17.67 -2.35 28.08
N ALA A 743 17.32 -1.09 28.31
CA ALA A 743 16.01 -0.72 28.84
C ALA A 743 14.89 -1.04 27.85
N SER A 744 13.93 -1.87 28.26
CA SER A 744 12.64 -2.03 27.59
C SER A 744 11.77 -0.78 27.73
N PHE A 745 10.64 -0.69 27.02
CA PHE A 745 9.71 0.45 27.13
C PHE A 745 9.31 0.74 28.59
N ARG A 746 8.88 -0.27 29.34
CA ARG A 746 8.50 -0.12 30.76
C ARG A 746 9.66 0.40 31.64
N HIS A 747 10.89 -0.03 31.40
CA HIS A 747 12.06 0.47 32.14
C HIS A 747 12.34 1.93 31.81
N SER A 748 12.40 2.30 30.52
CA SER A 748 12.60 3.68 30.08
C SER A 748 11.47 4.59 30.57
N TYR A 749 10.21 4.14 30.47
CA TYR A 749 9.03 4.86 30.91
C TYR A 749 9.05 5.11 32.42
N THR A 750 9.19 4.07 33.25
CA THR A 750 9.11 4.21 34.72
C THR A 750 10.26 4.99 35.34
N ARG A 751 11.41 5.06 34.67
CA ARG A 751 12.61 5.76 35.16
C ARG A 751 12.84 7.12 34.51
N ARG A 752 11.91 7.59 33.67
CA ARG A 752 12.05 8.86 32.96
C ARG A 752 12.13 10.04 33.92
N HIS A 753 12.98 11.00 33.60
CA HIS A 753 13.08 12.26 34.33
C HIS A 753 12.42 13.39 33.57
N LEU A 754 11.88 14.36 34.30
CA LEU A 754 11.27 15.56 33.74
C LEU A 754 11.98 16.80 34.27
N TRP A 755 12.48 17.65 33.37
CA TRP A 755 12.89 19.00 33.72
C TRP A 755 11.93 19.99 33.07
N LYS A 756 10.96 20.48 33.85
CA LYS A 756 9.94 21.43 33.43
C LYS A 756 10.46 22.85 33.58
N TRP A 757 10.15 23.71 32.60
CA TRP A 757 10.48 25.13 32.66
C TRP A 757 9.28 25.91 33.18
N THR A 758 9.43 26.48 34.36
CA THR A 758 8.48 27.39 35.00
C THR A 758 8.85 28.86 34.79
N SER A 759 10.07 29.14 34.33
CA SER A 759 10.56 30.47 33.96
C SER A 759 11.47 30.40 32.74
N THR A 760 11.44 31.41 31.88
CA THR A 760 12.34 31.53 30.72
C THR A 760 13.80 31.68 31.13
N LEU A 761 14.06 32.21 32.34
CA LEU A 761 15.40 32.35 32.90
C LEU A 761 16.10 30.99 33.11
N GLN A 762 15.35 29.88 33.25
CA GLN A 762 15.96 28.56 33.48
C GLN A 762 16.81 28.06 32.32
N VAL A 763 16.58 28.57 31.11
CA VAL A 763 17.24 28.11 29.88
C VAL A 763 18.23 29.13 29.31
N GLU A 764 18.27 30.33 29.88
CA GLU A 764 19.24 31.36 29.49
C GLU A 764 20.65 30.97 29.96
N GLU A 765 21.64 31.24 29.11
CA GLU A 765 23.03 30.84 29.33
C GLU A 765 23.67 31.56 30.53
N HIS A 766 23.26 32.82 30.76
CA HIS A 766 23.85 33.70 31.77
C HIS A 766 22.89 34.03 32.92
N ALA A 767 21.80 33.29 33.08
CA ALA A 767 20.86 33.54 34.16
C ALA A 767 21.50 33.36 35.54
N THR A 768 21.22 34.31 36.43
CA THR A 768 21.62 34.26 37.84
C THR A 768 20.85 33.15 38.57
N GLU A 769 21.60 32.27 39.25
CA GLU A 769 21.07 31.14 40.02
C GLU A 769 20.40 31.67 41.32
N GLU A 770 19.19 32.22 41.20
CA GLU A 770 18.52 32.94 42.30
C GLU A 770 17.77 32.04 43.28
N ASN A 771 17.37 30.82 42.85
CA ASN A 771 16.60 29.90 43.69
C ASN A 771 17.19 28.47 43.69
N PRO A 772 17.62 27.94 44.86
CA PRO A 772 18.20 26.60 44.95
C PRO A 772 17.19 25.46 44.69
N LYS A 773 15.87 25.76 44.71
CA LYS A 773 14.79 24.82 44.37
C LYS A 773 14.43 24.84 42.87
N ILE A 774 15.18 25.58 42.06
CA ILE A 774 15.01 25.66 40.61
C ILE A 774 16.30 25.17 39.96
N LEU A 775 16.15 24.31 38.94
CA LEU A 775 17.27 23.80 38.17
C LEU A 775 17.44 24.65 36.89
N TYR A 776 18.64 25.18 36.70
CA TYR A 776 19.02 26.02 35.56
C TYR A 776 19.90 25.25 34.56
N ARG A 777 19.93 25.70 33.30
CA ARG A 777 20.80 25.18 32.23
C ARG A 777 22.26 25.07 32.68
N SER A 778 22.78 26.12 33.32
CA SER A 778 24.14 26.16 33.85
C SER A 778 24.42 25.04 34.87
N ASN A 779 23.41 24.57 35.61
CA ASN A 779 23.57 23.45 36.53
C ASN A 779 23.71 22.12 35.79
N PHE A 780 22.96 21.91 34.71
CA PHE A 780 23.14 20.75 33.83
C PHE A 780 24.52 20.76 33.17
N GLU A 781 24.94 21.91 32.62
CA GLU A 781 26.24 22.01 31.94
C GLU A 781 27.40 21.74 32.91
N LYS A 782 27.38 22.34 34.12
CA LYS A 782 28.35 22.05 35.18
C LYS A 782 28.31 20.57 35.60
N PHE A 783 27.13 19.97 35.71
CA PHE A 783 26.96 18.55 36.05
C PHE A 783 27.56 17.63 34.98
N ILE A 784 27.23 17.88 33.71
CA ILE A 784 27.73 17.12 32.56
C ILE A 784 29.25 17.24 32.47
N GLN A 785 29.80 18.46 32.54
CA GLN A 785 31.24 18.69 32.54
C GLN A 785 31.93 17.92 33.65
N ARG A 786 31.41 18.00 34.89
CA ARG A 786 31.97 17.24 36.02
C ARG A 786 31.95 15.74 35.75
N LYS A 787 30.85 15.18 35.27
CA LYS A 787 30.71 13.73 35.01
C LYS A 787 31.64 13.23 33.90
N LEU A 788 31.83 14.03 32.85
CA LEU A 788 32.77 13.72 31.77
C LEU A 788 34.23 13.87 32.23
N MET A 789 34.54 14.87 33.07
CA MET A 789 35.88 15.08 33.64
C MET A 789 36.22 14.08 34.76
N SER A 790 35.24 13.61 35.53
CA SER A 790 35.40 12.61 36.59
C SER A 790 35.46 11.16 36.08
N ASN A 791 35.37 10.99 34.76
CA ASN A 791 35.87 9.81 34.03
C ASN A 791 37.25 10.12 33.36
N PRO A 792 38.30 10.61 34.06
CA PRO A 792 39.63 10.59 33.48
C PRO A 792 40.22 9.21 33.77
N ASN A 793 40.23 8.37 32.74
CA ASN A 793 41.05 7.17 32.57
C ASN A 793 40.56 5.83 33.13
#